data_AF-A0A7H8RA18-F1
#
_entry.id   AF-A0A7H8RA18-F1
#
_cell.length_a   1.000
_cell.length_b   1.000
_cell.length_c   1.000
_cell.angle_alpha   90.00
_cell.angle_beta   90.00
_cell.angle_gamma   90.00
#
_symmetry.space_group_name_H-M   'P 1'
#
loop_
_entity.id
_entity.type
_entity.pdbx_description
1 polymer ?
#
loop_
_entity_poly.entity_id
_entity_poly.type
_entity_poly.pdbx_seq_one_letter_code
_entity_poly.pdbx_strand_id
1 'polypeptide(L)'
;MAERIRLGILTPSSNTSLEPLTQAIISQLPNVSVHFSRFTVVKISLDDDGLGQFQTEKIVEAATLLADANVNMIGWSGTSSGWLGFQADEMLCEAITAATGIPATTSVLALNRAARGLGIKELGLVTPYTDDVQSAIIKTYAAIGVDCSKEKHLGLSKNSAFAEVTESLLDEMVASVAARDVKAISTFCTNLYAAQRASYWEDKYDIVVLDTVVTVIWDMLRHCGVDSTTIKGWGRLLSSASKLAAVRRPSRPRLISPCLSFHLLLIFLCDQIRKFAKMTADEKPYYDCIVLNGTVVTAADIACYDLAIKDGKIMLLAPKGHLENTPATRVIDAEGAYVMPGGIDAHVHLAEPPLFGKGRTADDYTTGTRSAVAGGTTTIVSFAPQDKSQASLLDALDETSGKAADQAYCDYSFHLLISNPTAQALDEFTLLRERGVSSVKIYMTYEALQLRDNQILDVLLKARATGITTMIHAENGDVLDWMTKQLEDRHLLAPKYHATSRPQILESEATNRAIALGELIDAPILIVHVSSPAAAEVIRRAQTKGLPVYAETCPQYLFLTREDLDKPGFEGAKCVCSPPPREGSVDHEGIWTGLQNGTFTILSSDHCPFIYDNAEMGKKAAITPEHPNGHFKYIPNGCPGVETRLALTMSANRLTPQKFVELTSSNPAKLYGLYPQKGALIPGISDADLVIWYPPTAIDPFPISNSNLHHNVDYTPFEGKTVSQWPRYTLIRGQVVWDRDHGGIVGQKGYGQFIKRDRSCFTAPNPVPWSVENF
;
A
#
# COMPACT_ATOMS: atom_id res chain seq x y z
N MET A 1 25.31 -25.16 -30.89
CA MET A 1 25.17 -23.74 -30.53
C MET A 1 25.80 -23.56 -29.16
N ALA A 2 26.67 -22.55 -28.97
CA ALA A 2 27.21 -22.26 -27.65
C ALA A 2 26.06 -21.92 -26.68
N GLU A 3 26.11 -22.42 -25.46
CA GLU A 3 25.10 -22.15 -24.43
C GLU A 3 25.10 -20.65 -24.11
N ARG A 4 23.96 -19.98 -24.28
CA ARG A 4 23.82 -18.54 -23.99
C ARG A 4 23.68 -18.35 -22.48
N ILE A 5 24.62 -17.61 -21.88
CA ILE A 5 24.63 -17.28 -20.46
C ILE A 5 23.93 -15.94 -20.24
N ARG A 6 23.11 -15.85 -19.20
CA ARG A 6 22.37 -14.66 -18.77
C ARG A 6 22.75 -14.34 -17.33
N LEU A 7 23.29 -13.17 -17.07
CA LEU A 7 23.63 -12.70 -15.73
C LEU A 7 22.57 -11.71 -15.27
N GLY A 8 22.07 -11.83 -14.05
CA GLY A 8 21.17 -10.85 -13.44
C GLY A 8 21.93 -9.99 -12.44
N ILE A 9 21.81 -8.66 -12.53
CA ILE A 9 22.48 -7.73 -11.63
C ILE A 9 21.44 -6.90 -10.89
N LEU A 10 21.56 -6.88 -9.57
CA LEU A 10 20.76 -6.04 -8.70
C LEU A 10 21.47 -4.70 -8.49
N THR A 11 20.78 -3.63 -8.85
CA THR A 11 21.32 -2.27 -8.92
C THR A 11 20.61 -1.36 -7.89
N PRO A 12 21.34 -0.65 -7.02
CA PRO A 12 20.73 0.39 -6.19
C PRO A 12 20.06 1.47 -7.08
N SER A 13 18.85 1.94 -6.75
CA SER A 13 18.05 2.79 -7.65
C SER A 13 18.75 4.08 -8.09
N SER A 14 19.54 4.70 -7.21
CA SER A 14 20.32 5.92 -7.49
C SER A 14 21.70 5.65 -8.09
N ASN A 15 22.09 4.39 -8.31
CA ASN A 15 23.35 4.06 -8.97
C ASN A 15 23.21 4.25 -10.49
N THR A 16 24.10 5.06 -11.06
CA THR A 16 24.15 5.42 -12.48
C THR A 16 25.42 4.94 -13.18
N SER A 17 26.45 4.52 -12.43
CA SER A 17 27.72 4.02 -12.98
C SER A 17 27.70 2.52 -13.28
N LEU A 18 27.02 1.72 -12.45
CA LEU A 18 27.09 0.26 -12.48
C LEU A 18 26.63 -0.35 -13.81
N GLU A 19 25.43 0.00 -14.28
CA GLU A 19 24.85 -0.64 -15.46
C GLU A 19 25.67 -0.34 -16.74
N PRO A 20 26.08 0.92 -17.03
CA PRO A 20 26.94 1.20 -18.17
C PRO A 20 28.29 0.46 -18.13
N LEU A 21 28.95 0.41 -16.97
CA LEU A 21 30.24 -0.28 -16.81
C LEU A 21 30.08 -1.79 -16.99
N THR A 22 29.04 -2.37 -16.38
CA THR A 22 28.74 -3.80 -16.49
C THR A 22 28.43 -4.18 -17.94
N GLN A 23 27.59 -3.39 -18.63
CA GLN A 23 27.26 -3.62 -20.03
C GLN A 23 28.51 -3.56 -20.92
N ALA A 24 29.41 -2.60 -20.66
CA ALA A 24 30.66 -2.46 -21.41
C ALA A 24 31.59 -3.66 -21.22
N ILE A 25 31.70 -4.19 -19.99
CA ILE A 25 32.48 -5.40 -19.69
C ILE A 25 31.87 -6.62 -20.41
N ILE A 26 30.56 -6.86 -20.24
CA ILE A 26 29.87 -8.04 -20.77
C ILE A 26 29.78 -8.03 -22.30
N SER A 27 29.76 -6.86 -22.94
CA SER A 27 29.72 -6.74 -24.41
C SER A 27 30.90 -7.37 -25.14
N GLN A 28 32.02 -7.62 -24.45
CA GLN A 28 33.19 -8.33 -25.01
C GLN A 28 32.99 -9.85 -25.09
N LEU A 29 31.92 -10.37 -24.50
CA LEU A 29 31.60 -11.80 -24.46
C LEU A 29 30.35 -12.09 -25.32
N PRO A 30 30.50 -12.64 -26.56
CA PRO A 30 29.39 -12.75 -27.51
C PRO A 30 28.26 -13.70 -27.06
N ASN A 31 28.53 -14.60 -26.12
CA ASN A 31 27.57 -15.60 -25.62
C ASN A 31 27.00 -15.24 -24.23
N VAL A 32 27.32 -14.06 -23.69
CA VAL A 32 26.83 -13.62 -22.38
C VAL A 32 25.96 -12.37 -22.54
N SER A 33 24.84 -12.34 -21.83
CA SER A 33 23.99 -11.15 -21.71
C SER A 33 23.80 -10.81 -20.25
N VAL A 34 23.60 -9.53 -19.95
CA VAL A 34 23.32 -9.05 -18.60
C VAL A 34 21.95 -8.37 -18.55
N HIS A 35 21.24 -8.56 -17.45
CA HIS A 35 19.90 -8.05 -17.17
C HIS A 35 19.91 -7.38 -15.82
N PHE A 36 19.13 -6.33 -15.64
CA PHE A 36 19.17 -5.49 -14.44
C PHE A 36 17.80 -5.41 -13.79
N SER A 37 17.80 -5.38 -12.46
CA SER A 37 16.65 -5.01 -11.65
C SER A 37 17.10 -4.04 -10.56
N ARG A 38 16.22 -3.12 -10.19
CA ARG A 38 16.54 -2.02 -9.29
C ARG A 38 15.69 -2.08 -8.04
N PHE A 39 16.25 -1.61 -6.93
CA PHE A 39 15.50 -1.37 -5.69
C PHE A 39 15.99 -0.09 -5.01
N THR A 40 15.14 0.49 -4.16
CA THR A 40 15.34 1.84 -3.64
C THR A 40 16.53 1.92 -2.68
N VAL A 41 17.58 2.64 -3.11
CA VAL A 41 18.70 3.08 -2.28
C VAL A 41 19.10 4.46 -2.77
N VAL A 42 19.02 5.48 -1.91
CA VAL A 42 19.25 6.90 -2.22
C VAL A 42 20.33 7.55 -1.35
N LYS A 43 20.64 6.97 -0.18
CA LYS A 43 21.64 7.50 0.78
C LYS A 43 22.47 6.38 1.39
N ILE A 44 23.76 6.61 1.56
CA ILE A 44 24.68 5.72 2.28
C ILE A 44 25.12 6.42 3.57
N SER A 45 24.66 5.90 4.71
CA SER A 45 24.98 6.40 6.06
C SER A 45 24.76 5.28 7.09
N LEU A 46 25.35 5.45 8.29
CA LEU A 46 25.18 4.53 9.42
C LEU A 46 23.97 4.89 10.31
N ASP A 47 23.17 5.89 9.94
CA ASP A 47 21.91 6.21 10.62
C ASP A 47 20.79 5.22 10.24
N ASP A 48 19.72 5.17 11.03
CA ASP A 48 18.63 4.20 10.86
C ASP A 48 17.98 4.29 9.46
N ASP A 49 17.91 5.50 8.88
CA ASP A 49 17.44 5.73 7.51
C ASP A 49 18.39 5.19 6.44
N GLY A 50 19.70 5.28 6.66
CA GLY A 50 20.75 4.72 5.79
C GLY A 50 20.78 3.20 5.82
N LEU A 51 20.65 2.61 7.01
CA LEU A 51 20.64 1.16 7.23
C LEU A 51 19.32 0.52 6.76
N GLY A 52 18.19 1.19 7.00
CA GLY A 52 16.85 0.71 6.64
C GLY A 52 16.56 0.58 5.14
N GLN A 53 17.46 1.06 4.27
CA GLN A 53 17.36 0.90 2.82
C GLN A 53 17.85 -0.47 2.33
N PHE A 54 18.61 -1.21 3.14
CA PHE A 54 19.14 -2.55 2.80
C PHE A 54 18.26 -3.68 3.34
N GLN A 55 16.93 -3.51 3.24
CA GLN A 55 15.96 -4.54 3.62
C GLN A 55 16.04 -5.72 2.64
N THR A 56 16.38 -6.90 3.16
CA THR A 56 16.55 -8.14 2.38
C THR A 56 15.33 -8.43 1.51
N GLU A 57 14.13 -8.11 1.96
CA GLU A 57 12.87 -8.32 1.25
C GLU A 57 12.84 -7.58 -0.10
N LYS A 58 13.23 -6.31 -0.12
CA LYS A 58 13.26 -5.48 -1.35
C LYS A 58 14.30 -5.97 -2.35
N ILE A 59 15.44 -6.45 -1.84
CA ILE A 59 16.52 -7.00 -2.67
C ILE A 59 16.06 -8.33 -3.30
N VAL A 60 15.37 -9.16 -2.53
CA VAL A 60 14.82 -10.44 -2.99
C VAL A 60 13.69 -10.23 -3.99
N GLU A 61 12.79 -9.26 -3.79
CA GLU A 61 11.76 -8.90 -4.78
C GLU A 61 12.38 -8.51 -6.13
N ALA A 62 13.38 -7.63 -6.10
CA ALA A 62 14.12 -7.25 -7.29
C ALA A 62 14.83 -8.46 -7.95
N ALA A 63 15.29 -9.42 -7.15
CA ALA A 63 15.91 -10.65 -7.64
C ALA A 63 14.91 -11.60 -8.30
N THR A 64 13.67 -11.66 -7.80
CA THR A 64 12.59 -12.43 -8.41
C THR A 64 12.26 -11.92 -9.82
N LEU A 65 12.28 -10.60 -10.05
CA LEU A 65 12.11 -10.05 -11.40
C LEU A 65 13.24 -10.48 -12.36
N LEU A 66 14.47 -10.62 -11.87
CA LEU A 66 15.58 -11.16 -12.67
C LEU A 66 15.40 -12.64 -12.98
N ALA A 67 14.76 -13.40 -12.09
CA ALA A 67 14.49 -14.81 -12.28
C ALA A 67 13.57 -15.06 -13.49
N ASP A 68 12.61 -14.17 -13.76
CA ASP A 68 11.73 -14.25 -14.94
C ASP A 68 12.50 -14.19 -16.27
N ALA A 69 13.64 -13.49 -16.29
CA ALA A 69 14.55 -13.47 -17.44
C ALA A 69 15.37 -14.77 -17.59
N ASN A 70 15.15 -15.76 -16.74
CA ASN A 70 15.85 -17.05 -16.71
C ASN A 70 17.38 -16.84 -16.67
N VAL A 71 17.84 -15.99 -15.74
CA VAL A 71 19.26 -15.73 -15.51
C VAL A 71 19.94 -16.95 -14.87
N ASN A 72 21.20 -17.20 -15.23
CA ASN A 72 22.01 -18.29 -14.72
C ASN A 72 22.59 -18.00 -13.34
N MET A 73 22.75 -16.72 -13.00
CA MET A 73 23.29 -16.27 -11.72
C MET A 73 22.82 -14.84 -11.43
N ILE A 74 22.63 -14.52 -10.15
CA ILE A 74 22.27 -13.18 -9.68
C ILE A 74 23.42 -12.57 -8.89
N GLY A 75 23.80 -11.33 -9.20
CA GLY A 75 24.85 -10.58 -8.52
C GLY A 75 24.29 -9.34 -7.85
N TRP A 76 24.41 -9.26 -6.53
CA TRP A 76 24.19 -8.00 -5.80
C TRP A 76 25.42 -7.11 -5.91
N SER A 77 25.27 -6.01 -6.63
CA SER A 77 26.35 -5.05 -6.87
C SER A 77 26.33 -3.92 -5.84
N GLY A 78 26.31 -4.28 -4.55
CA GLY A 78 26.43 -3.35 -3.43
C GLY A 78 27.64 -3.68 -2.56
N THR A 79 28.08 -2.67 -1.82
CA THR A 79 29.28 -2.73 -0.98
C THR A 79 29.00 -2.62 0.52
N SER A 80 27.71 -2.63 0.92
CA SER A 80 27.28 -2.33 2.28
C SER A 80 27.73 -3.34 3.34
N SER A 81 27.91 -4.62 2.98
CA SER A 81 28.52 -5.61 3.87
C SER A 81 29.95 -5.26 4.30
N GLY A 82 30.63 -4.36 3.59
CA GLY A 82 31.90 -3.79 4.02
C GLY A 82 31.83 -3.16 5.41
N TRP A 83 30.73 -2.48 5.75
CA TRP A 83 30.53 -1.88 7.09
C TRP A 83 29.44 -2.56 7.92
N LEU A 84 28.53 -3.33 7.31
CA LEU A 84 27.51 -4.13 8.03
C LEU A 84 28.05 -5.47 8.54
N GLY A 85 29.16 -5.96 7.97
CA GLY A 85 29.71 -7.29 8.22
C GLY A 85 29.42 -8.25 7.06
N PHE A 86 30.36 -9.15 6.79
CA PHE A 86 30.29 -10.06 5.62
C PHE A 86 29.16 -11.08 5.70
N GLN A 87 28.72 -11.45 6.91
CA GLN A 87 27.58 -12.35 7.12
C GLN A 87 26.29 -11.80 6.51
N ALA A 88 26.14 -10.47 6.42
CA ALA A 88 24.97 -9.85 5.80
C ALA A 88 24.85 -10.24 4.32
N ASP A 89 25.97 -10.24 3.57
CA ASP A 89 25.97 -10.67 2.17
C ASP A 89 25.82 -12.19 2.02
N GLU A 90 26.36 -12.99 2.96
CA GLU A 90 26.17 -14.45 2.96
C GLU A 90 24.68 -14.80 3.11
N MET A 91 24.01 -14.19 4.10
CA MET A 91 22.57 -14.35 4.33
C MET A 91 21.75 -13.83 3.15
N LEU A 92 22.15 -12.71 2.54
CA LEU A 92 21.47 -12.16 1.37
C LEU A 92 21.59 -13.09 0.15
N CYS A 93 22.77 -13.64 -0.11
CA CYS A 93 22.99 -14.63 -1.16
C CYS A 93 22.14 -15.88 -0.95
N GLU A 94 22.06 -16.37 0.30
CA GLU A 94 21.20 -17.50 0.67
C GLU A 94 19.72 -17.17 0.43
N ALA A 95 19.26 -15.98 0.83
CA ALA A 95 17.89 -15.53 0.63
C ALA A 95 17.51 -15.42 -0.86
N ILE A 96 18.37 -14.79 -1.67
CA ILE A 96 18.16 -14.68 -3.13
C ILE A 96 18.13 -16.07 -3.76
N THR A 97 19.07 -16.95 -3.39
CA THR A 97 19.13 -18.31 -3.95
C THR A 97 17.90 -19.12 -3.55
N ALA A 98 17.45 -19.01 -2.30
CA ALA A 98 16.26 -19.69 -1.80
C ALA A 98 14.99 -19.21 -2.51
N ALA A 99 14.85 -17.90 -2.75
CA ALA A 99 13.67 -17.31 -3.38
C ALA A 99 13.59 -17.59 -4.89
N THR A 100 14.73 -17.53 -5.59
CA THR A 100 14.76 -17.59 -7.06
C THR A 100 15.15 -18.95 -7.61
N GLY A 101 15.74 -19.83 -6.78
CA GLY A 101 16.39 -21.06 -7.23
C GLY A 101 17.67 -20.82 -8.04
N ILE A 102 18.13 -19.57 -8.15
CA ILE A 102 19.28 -19.16 -8.96
C ILE A 102 20.44 -18.81 -8.01
N PRO A 103 21.66 -19.36 -8.21
CA PRO A 103 22.80 -19.01 -7.38
C PRO A 103 23.06 -17.51 -7.33
N ALA A 104 23.40 -17.00 -6.15
CA ALA A 104 23.67 -15.59 -5.92
C ALA A 104 25.11 -15.30 -5.46
N THR A 105 25.61 -14.10 -5.77
CA THR A 105 26.89 -13.56 -5.27
C THR A 105 26.79 -12.07 -5.00
N THR A 106 27.81 -11.47 -4.37
CA THR A 106 27.90 -10.02 -4.14
C THR A 106 29.28 -9.47 -4.50
N SER A 107 29.37 -8.16 -4.73
CA SER A 107 30.65 -7.46 -4.96
C SER A 107 31.68 -7.69 -3.86
N VAL A 108 31.26 -7.68 -2.59
CA VAL A 108 32.18 -7.80 -1.44
C VAL A 108 32.59 -9.25 -1.20
N LEU A 109 31.67 -10.21 -1.31
CA LEU A 109 32.05 -11.64 -1.21
C LEU A 109 32.97 -12.05 -2.35
N ALA A 110 32.71 -11.54 -3.57
CA ALA A 110 33.59 -11.73 -4.72
C ALA A 110 34.97 -11.09 -4.51
N LEU A 111 35.02 -9.87 -3.98
CA LEU A 111 36.27 -9.19 -3.62
C LEU A 111 37.07 -10.00 -2.59
N ASN A 112 36.40 -10.53 -1.56
CA ASN A 112 37.04 -11.35 -0.54
C ASN A 112 37.61 -12.65 -1.12
N ARG A 113 36.89 -13.29 -2.06
CA ARG A 113 37.40 -14.46 -2.80
C ARG A 113 38.60 -14.12 -3.67
N ALA A 114 38.55 -13.01 -4.39
CA ALA A 114 39.67 -12.53 -5.22
C ALA A 114 40.90 -12.22 -4.37
N ALA A 115 40.74 -11.45 -3.29
CA ALA A 115 41.82 -11.08 -2.37
C ALA A 115 42.48 -12.32 -1.76
N ARG A 116 41.68 -13.27 -1.25
CA ARG A 116 42.17 -14.54 -0.71
C ARG A 116 42.90 -15.35 -1.78
N GLY A 117 42.34 -15.43 -2.98
CA GLY A 117 42.91 -16.18 -4.08
C GLY A 117 44.24 -15.64 -4.59
N LEU A 118 44.47 -14.34 -4.43
CA LEU A 118 45.72 -13.65 -4.75
C LEU A 118 46.69 -13.57 -3.56
N GLY A 119 46.32 -14.08 -2.38
CA GLY A 119 47.16 -14.00 -1.18
C GLY A 119 47.30 -12.59 -0.61
N ILE A 120 46.35 -11.70 -0.89
CA ILE A 120 46.40 -10.30 -0.46
C ILE A 120 46.11 -10.22 1.05
N LYS A 121 47.08 -9.69 1.80
CA LYS A 121 46.98 -9.41 3.24
C LYS A 121 46.93 -7.92 3.56
N GLU A 122 47.30 -7.08 2.60
CA GLU A 122 47.25 -5.64 2.68
C GLU A 122 46.55 -5.11 1.42
N LEU A 123 45.41 -4.44 1.60
CA LEU A 123 44.54 -3.97 0.53
C LEU A 123 44.34 -2.46 0.69
N GLY A 124 44.92 -1.67 -0.22
CA GLY A 124 44.66 -0.24 -0.27
C GLY A 124 43.18 0.05 -0.56
N LEU A 125 42.61 1.05 0.10
CA LEU A 125 41.17 1.29 0.02
C LEU A 125 40.86 2.70 -0.51
N VAL A 126 40.13 2.79 -1.62
CA VAL A 126 39.67 4.04 -2.23
C VAL A 126 38.15 4.07 -2.24
N THR A 127 37.53 5.00 -1.53
CA THR A 127 36.05 5.05 -1.36
C THR A 127 35.51 6.48 -1.47
N PRO A 128 34.22 6.69 -1.74
CA PRO A 128 33.64 8.02 -1.66
C PRO A 128 33.14 8.39 -0.26
N TYR A 129 33.14 7.46 0.69
CA TYR A 129 32.30 7.52 1.88
C TYR A 129 32.78 8.50 2.96
N THR A 130 31.91 8.72 3.95
CA THR A 130 32.18 9.43 5.19
C THR A 130 33.17 8.69 6.09
N ASP A 131 33.84 9.42 6.98
CA ASP A 131 34.92 8.93 7.85
C ASP A 131 34.47 7.74 8.74
N ASP A 132 33.22 7.76 9.19
CA ASP A 132 32.61 6.72 10.02
C ASP A 132 32.41 5.41 9.24
N VAL A 133 31.85 5.49 8.02
CA VAL A 133 31.69 4.35 7.11
C VAL A 133 33.05 3.80 6.71
N GLN A 134 34.01 4.68 6.40
CA GLN A 134 35.37 4.29 6.06
C GLN A 134 36.03 3.50 7.20
N SER A 135 35.95 4.02 8.42
CA SER A 135 36.49 3.37 9.61
C SER A 135 35.84 2.01 9.88
N ALA A 136 34.54 1.90 9.64
CA ALA A 136 33.81 0.64 9.76
C ALA A 136 34.29 -0.40 8.74
N ILE A 137 34.54 -0.01 7.47
CA ILE A 137 35.08 -0.92 6.45
C ILE A 137 36.45 -1.46 6.86
N ILE A 138 37.35 -0.59 7.31
CA ILE A 138 38.69 -0.99 7.75
C ILE A 138 38.60 -2.00 8.91
N LYS A 139 37.71 -1.74 9.87
CA LYS A 139 37.47 -2.64 11.01
C LYS A 139 36.94 -4.02 10.56
N THR A 140 36.00 -4.06 9.63
CA THR A 140 35.43 -5.32 9.12
C THR A 140 36.49 -6.15 8.38
N TYR A 141 37.33 -5.53 7.55
CA TYR A 141 38.40 -6.22 6.84
C TYR A 141 39.52 -6.70 7.78
N ALA A 142 39.85 -5.93 8.82
CA ALA A 142 40.79 -6.36 9.85
C ALA A 142 40.34 -7.66 10.54
N ALA A 143 39.02 -7.86 10.71
CA ALA A 143 38.46 -9.07 11.31
C ALA A 143 38.72 -10.36 10.50
N ILE A 144 39.00 -10.25 9.19
CA ILE A 144 39.40 -11.39 8.34
C ILE A 144 40.92 -11.41 8.03
N GLY A 145 41.70 -10.59 8.75
CA GLY A 145 43.15 -10.52 8.61
C GLY A 145 43.61 -9.89 7.30
N VAL A 146 42.86 -8.91 6.80
CA VAL A 146 43.25 -8.04 5.68
C VAL A 146 43.39 -6.62 6.19
N ASP A 147 44.57 -6.04 6.08
CA ASP A 147 44.85 -4.67 6.49
C ASP A 147 44.42 -3.69 5.39
N CYS A 148 43.42 -2.85 5.70
CA CYS A 148 42.93 -1.78 4.82
C CYS A 148 43.28 -0.37 5.35
N SER A 149 44.26 -0.25 6.25
CA SER A 149 44.64 1.03 6.87
C SER A 149 45.22 2.06 5.88
N LYS A 150 45.78 1.61 4.76
CA LYS A 150 46.29 2.47 3.69
C LYS A 150 45.14 2.90 2.78
N GLU A 151 44.53 4.03 3.10
CA GLU A 151 43.26 4.42 2.48
C GLU A 151 43.20 5.89 2.01
N LYS A 152 42.21 6.19 1.16
CA LYS A 152 41.79 7.54 0.76
C LYS A 152 40.27 7.58 0.52
N HIS A 153 39.56 8.52 1.14
CA HIS A 153 38.13 8.73 0.96
C HIS A 153 37.74 10.20 0.74
N LEU A 154 36.47 10.46 0.36
CA LEU A 154 35.96 11.78 -0.05
C LEU A 154 34.95 12.42 0.92
N GLY A 155 34.45 11.70 1.93
CA GLY A 155 33.52 12.28 2.91
C GLY A 155 32.07 12.44 2.40
N LEU A 156 31.70 11.76 1.30
CA LEU A 156 30.40 11.90 0.65
C LEU A 156 29.39 10.87 1.20
N SER A 157 28.11 11.26 1.30
CA SER A 157 27.02 10.39 1.78
C SER A 157 25.85 10.21 0.79
N LYS A 158 25.71 11.12 -0.18
CA LYS A 158 24.68 11.01 -1.23
C LYS A 158 25.16 10.10 -2.35
N ASN A 159 24.44 9.00 -2.60
CA ASN A 159 24.88 8.00 -3.57
C ASN A 159 25.01 8.59 -4.99
N SER A 160 24.13 9.51 -5.39
CA SER A 160 24.22 10.18 -6.70
C SER A 160 25.52 10.96 -6.92
N ALA A 161 26.09 11.55 -5.86
CA ALA A 161 27.33 12.33 -5.94
C ALA A 161 28.56 11.43 -6.18
N PHE A 162 28.48 10.13 -5.90
CA PHE A 162 29.60 9.20 -6.12
C PHE A 162 29.90 9.03 -7.61
N ALA A 163 28.88 9.08 -8.47
CA ALA A 163 29.04 8.99 -9.92
C ALA A 163 29.62 10.27 -10.53
N GLU A 164 29.60 11.38 -9.80
CA GLU A 164 30.14 12.68 -10.24
C GLU A 164 31.65 12.83 -9.93
N VAL A 165 32.25 11.87 -9.20
CA VAL A 165 33.68 11.84 -8.92
C VAL A 165 34.45 11.63 -10.22
N THR A 166 35.27 12.63 -10.60
CA THR A 166 35.97 12.63 -11.88
C THR A 166 37.10 11.60 -11.94
N GLU A 167 37.44 11.14 -13.15
CA GLU A 167 38.59 10.25 -13.35
C GLU A 167 39.91 10.87 -12.87
N SER A 168 40.07 12.20 -12.99
CA SER A 168 41.26 12.89 -12.50
C SER A 168 41.39 12.79 -10.98
N LEU A 169 40.28 12.94 -10.25
CA LEU A 169 40.27 12.82 -8.80
C LEU A 169 40.51 11.36 -8.38
N LEU A 170 39.92 10.39 -9.09
CA LEU A 170 40.20 8.97 -8.85
C LEU A 170 41.68 8.62 -9.11
N ASP A 171 42.28 9.16 -10.17
CA ASP A 171 43.71 9.02 -10.45
C ASP A 171 44.59 9.53 -9.30
N GLU A 172 44.24 10.68 -8.71
CA GLU A 172 44.93 11.26 -7.55
C GLU A 172 44.75 10.40 -6.30
N MET A 173 43.53 9.93 -6.03
CA MET A 173 43.25 9.09 -4.87
C MET A 173 44.00 7.76 -4.95
N VAL A 174 43.98 7.10 -6.11
CA VAL A 174 44.71 5.84 -6.33
C VAL A 174 46.22 6.08 -6.26
N ALA A 175 46.74 7.16 -6.83
CA ALA A 175 48.15 7.53 -6.71
C ALA A 175 48.58 7.69 -5.24
N SER A 176 47.75 8.37 -4.44
CA SER A 176 48.01 8.61 -3.02
C SER A 176 48.06 7.32 -2.20
N VAL A 177 47.24 6.33 -2.54
CA VAL A 177 47.23 5.03 -1.86
C VAL A 177 48.38 4.15 -2.36
N ALA A 178 48.63 4.13 -3.67
CA ALA A 178 49.74 3.38 -4.29
C ALA A 178 51.11 3.84 -3.76
N ALA A 179 51.29 5.13 -3.49
CA ALA A 179 52.51 5.69 -2.89
C ALA A 179 52.84 5.14 -1.48
N ARG A 180 51.90 4.41 -0.85
CA ARG A 180 52.08 3.79 0.47
C ARG A 180 52.57 2.34 0.39
N ASP A 181 53.10 1.89 -0.76
CA ASP A 181 53.61 0.53 -1.02
C ASP A 181 52.59 -0.59 -0.73
N VAL A 182 51.38 -0.42 -1.27
CA VAL A 182 50.37 -1.48 -1.34
C VAL A 182 50.59 -2.33 -2.59
N LYS A 183 50.29 -3.63 -2.51
CA LYS A 183 50.31 -4.53 -3.70
C LYS A 183 48.97 -4.69 -4.38
N ALA A 184 47.88 -4.29 -3.71
CA ALA A 184 46.55 -4.27 -4.29
C ALA A 184 45.75 -3.06 -3.78
N ILE A 185 44.85 -2.53 -4.61
CA ILE A 185 43.92 -1.46 -4.26
C ILE A 185 42.50 -1.88 -4.65
N SER A 186 41.52 -1.61 -3.80
CA SER A 186 40.10 -1.71 -4.14
C SER A 186 39.48 -0.33 -4.28
N THR A 187 38.81 -0.10 -5.42
CA THR A 187 37.83 0.97 -5.59
C THR A 187 36.47 0.46 -5.09
N PHE A 188 36.16 0.85 -3.85
CA PHE A 188 35.14 0.22 -3.03
C PHE A 188 33.83 1.03 -3.05
N CYS A 189 33.17 1.05 -4.20
CA CYS A 189 31.80 1.52 -4.40
C CYS A 189 31.41 1.23 -5.85
N THR A 190 30.26 0.59 -6.07
CA THR A 190 29.78 0.29 -7.42
C THR A 190 29.18 1.49 -8.14
N ASN A 191 29.05 2.65 -7.47
CA ASN A 191 28.62 3.90 -8.12
C ASN A 191 29.79 4.85 -8.43
N LEU A 192 31.02 4.53 -8.02
CA LEU A 192 32.21 5.21 -8.54
C LEU A 192 32.44 4.78 -10.00
N TYR A 193 32.58 5.75 -10.90
CA TYR A 193 32.88 5.48 -12.30
C TYR A 193 34.39 5.17 -12.49
N ALA A 194 34.84 4.05 -11.90
CA ALA A 194 36.26 3.71 -11.73
C ALA A 194 36.73 2.46 -12.49
N ALA A 195 35.84 1.48 -12.74
CA ALA A 195 36.21 0.17 -13.27
C ALA A 195 37.02 0.22 -14.58
N GLN A 196 36.70 1.17 -15.47
CA GLN A 196 37.36 1.38 -16.77
C GLN A 196 38.81 1.89 -16.64
N ARG A 197 39.19 2.39 -15.46
CA ARG A 197 40.55 2.90 -15.16
C ARG A 197 41.46 1.85 -14.55
N ALA A 198 40.93 0.68 -14.17
CA ALA A 198 41.68 -0.36 -13.45
C ALA A 198 42.99 -0.73 -14.14
N SER A 199 42.97 -1.08 -15.43
CA SER A 199 44.19 -1.46 -16.18
C SER A 199 45.23 -0.35 -16.23
N TYR A 200 44.81 0.92 -16.36
CA TYR A 200 45.74 2.05 -16.36
C TYR A 200 46.48 2.18 -15.01
N TRP A 201 45.78 2.01 -13.89
CA TRP A 201 46.41 2.09 -12.57
C TRP A 201 47.31 0.90 -12.29
N GLU A 202 46.93 -0.31 -12.71
CA GLU A 202 47.77 -1.51 -12.58
C GLU A 202 49.07 -1.37 -13.36
N ASP A 203 49.02 -0.86 -14.59
CA ASP A 203 50.22 -0.65 -15.41
C ASP A 203 51.10 0.49 -14.88
N LYS A 204 50.48 1.56 -14.38
CA LYS A 204 51.20 2.74 -13.90
C LYS A 204 51.91 2.53 -12.56
N TYR A 205 51.29 1.79 -11.65
CA TYR A 205 51.79 1.65 -10.28
C TYR A 205 52.26 0.23 -9.93
N ASP A 206 52.18 -0.71 -10.88
CA ASP A 206 52.45 -2.15 -10.69
C ASP A 206 51.75 -2.75 -9.46
N ILE A 207 50.44 -2.51 -9.40
CA ILE A 207 49.53 -3.02 -8.38
C ILE A 207 48.46 -3.91 -9.01
N VAL A 208 47.69 -4.62 -8.19
CA VAL A 208 46.42 -5.24 -8.62
C VAL A 208 45.26 -4.34 -8.24
N VAL A 209 44.35 -4.06 -9.16
CA VAL A 209 43.13 -3.29 -8.86
C VAL A 209 41.93 -4.23 -8.78
N LEU A 210 41.24 -4.19 -7.64
CA LEU A 210 40.03 -4.97 -7.35
C LEU A 210 38.83 -4.03 -7.23
N ASP A 211 38.34 -3.57 -8.39
CA ASP A 211 37.13 -2.75 -8.49
C ASP A 211 35.87 -3.57 -8.19
N THR A 212 34.97 -3.02 -7.38
CA THR A 212 33.77 -3.74 -6.89
C THR A 212 32.69 -4.01 -7.94
N VAL A 213 32.68 -3.31 -9.08
CA VAL A 213 31.88 -3.70 -10.27
C VAL A 213 32.55 -4.88 -10.97
N VAL A 214 33.87 -4.86 -11.09
CA VAL A 214 34.64 -5.94 -11.73
C VAL A 214 34.60 -7.24 -10.92
N THR A 215 34.66 -7.17 -9.58
CA THR A 215 34.69 -8.37 -8.73
C THR A 215 33.43 -9.21 -8.85
N VAL A 216 32.24 -8.59 -8.79
CA VAL A 216 30.97 -9.31 -8.92
C VAL A 216 30.83 -9.97 -10.29
N ILE A 217 31.22 -9.28 -11.36
CA ILE A 217 31.19 -9.82 -12.73
C ILE A 217 32.17 -11.00 -12.87
N TRP A 218 33.40 -10.83 -12.39
CA TRP A 218 34.42 -11.89 -12.41
C TRP A 218 33.92 -13.17 -11.75
N ASP A 219 33.32 -13.02 -10.58
CA ASP A 219 32.83 -14.15 -9.81
C ASP A 219 31.61 -14.83 -10.47
N MET A 220 30.69 -14.04 -11.04
CA MET A 220 29.56 -14.57 -11.78
C MET A 220 29.99 -15.36 -13.03
N LEU A 221 30.90 -14.80 -13.83
CA LEU A 221 31.44 -15.47 -15.02
C LEU A 221 32.10 -16.80 -14.64
N ARG A 222 32.89 -16.79 -13.57
CA ARG A 222 33.58 -17.97 -13.04
C ARG A 222 32.60 -19.06 -12.60
N HIS A 223 31.53 -18.70 -11.89
CA HIS A 223 30.49 -19.63 -11.46
C HIS A 223 29.70 -20.21 -12.64
N CYS A 224 29.48 -19.43 -13.70
CA CYS A 224 28.88 -19.90 -14.94
C CYS A 224 29.85 -20.69 -15.85
N GLY A 225 31.13 -20.79 -15.49
CA GLY A 225 32.15 -21.47 -16.28
C GLY A 225 32.53 -20.72 -17.57
N VAL A 226 32.37 -19.39 -17.58
CA VAL A 226 32.75 -18.52 -18.69
C VAL A 226 34.20 -18.08 -18.52
N ASP A 227 34.99 -18.21 -19.59
CA ASP A 227 36.38 -17.73 -19.62
C ASP A 227 36.43 -16.20 -19.75
N SER A 228 36.76 -15.53 -18.66
CA SER A 228 36.89 -14.07 -18.62
C SER A 228 38.17 -13.54 -19.25
N THR A 229 39.18 -14.38 -19.56
CA THR A 229 40.51 -13.93 -20.04
C THR A 229 40.48 -13.20 -21.39
N THR A 230 39.38 -13.35 -22.12
CA THR A 230 39.09 -12.63 -23.36
C THR A 230 38.71 -11.16 -23.14
N ILE A 231 38.27 -10.79 -21.93
CA ILE A 231 37.95 -9.41 -21.56
C ILE A 231 39.25 -8.62 -21.38
N LYS A 232 39.36 -7.47 -22.05
CA LYS A 232 40.53 -6.57 -22.01
C LYS A 232 40.13 -5.18 -21.51
N GLY A 233 41.07 -4.51 -20.83
CA GLY A 233 40.93 -3.12 -20.38
C GLY A 233 40.25 -2.92 -19.02
N TRP A 234 39.92 -4.00 -18.30
CA TRP A 234 39.15 -3.96 -17.04
C TRP A 234 39.90 -4.57 -15.85
N GLY A 235 41.23 -4.46 -15.88
CA GLY A 235 42.12 -4.96 -14.84
C GLY A 235 42.54 -6.43 -14.96
N ARG A 236 43.62 -6.80 -14.27
CA ARG A 236 44.26 -8.13 -14.26
C ARG A 236 43.33 -9.21 -13.72
N LEU A 237 42.31 -8.85 -12.93
CA LEU A 237 41.34 -9.80 -12.39
C LEU A 237 40.55 -10.52 -13.48
N LEU A 238 40.13 -9.80 -14.54
CA LEU A 238 39.42 -10.40 -15.67
C LEU A 238 40.38 -10.97 -16.72
N SER A 239 41.58 -10.40 -16.89
CA SER A 239 42.49 -10.76 -17.98
C SER A 239 43.55 -11.83 -17.66
N SER A 240 43.73 -12.22 -16.38
CA SER A 240 44.69 -13.25 -15.99
C SER A 240 44.05 -14.64 -15.83
N ALA A 241 44.74 -15.67 -16.31
CA ALA A 241 44.39 -17.07 -16.06
C ALA A 241 44.70 -17.42 -14.60
N SER A 242 43.94 -16.88 -13.66
CA SER A 242 44.10 -17.18 -12.24
C SER A 242 43.84 -18.69 -12.03
N LYS A 243 44.86 -19.41 -11.55
CA LYS A 243 44.80 -20.84 -11.16
C LYS A 243 43.98 -21.04 -9.87
N LEU A 244 42.81 -20.41 -9.76
CA LEU A 244 41.87 -20.64 -8.68
C LEU A 244 40.99 -21.81 -9.11
N ALA A 245 41.11 -22.96 -8.45
CA ALA A 245 40.47 -24.23 -8.86
C ALA A 245 38.98 -24.08 -9.20
N ALA A 246 38.56 -24.56 -10.37
CA ALA A 246 37.16 -24.53 -10.81
C ALA A 246 36.27 -25.27 -9.79
N VAL A 247 35.15 -24.65 -9.40
CA VAL A 247 34.13 -25.32 -8.59
C VAL A 247 33.48 -26.39 -9.49
N ARG A 248 33.58 -27.67 -9.12
CA ARG A 248 33.00 -28.79 -9.87
C ARG A 248 31.48 -28.59 -10.02
N ARG A 249 30.97 -28.67 -11.25
CA ARG A 249 29.51 -28.74 -11.53
C ARG A 249 28.91 -29.94 -10.76
N PRO A 250 27.89 -29.76 -9.92
CA PRO A 250 27.15 -30.89 -9.39
C PRO A 250 26.33 -31.52 -10.51
N SER A 251 26.44 -32.84 -10.68
CA SER A 251 25.62 -33.62 -11.58
C SER A 251 24.14 -33.49 -11.20
N ARG A 252 23.27 -33.22 -12.19
CA ARG A 252 21.80 -33.22 -12.03
C ARG A 252 21.34 -34.47 -11.26
N PRO A 253 20.62 -34.34 -10.12
CA PRO A 253 19.89 -35.46 -9.55
C PRO A 253 18.58 -35.63 -10.32
N ARG A 254 18.26 -36.89 -10.64
CA ARG A 254 16.92 -37.31 -11.00
C ARG A 254 15.99 -37.08 -9.81
N LEU A 255 14.72 -36.76 -10.10
CA LEU A 255 13.62 -36.71 -9.14
C LEU A 255 13.69 -37.89 -8.16
N ILE A 256 13.69 -37.59 -6.85
CA ILE A 256 13.02 -38.30 -5.74
C ILE A 256 13.14 -37.44 -4.47
N SER A 257 11.97 -37.10 -3.90
CA SER A 257 11.61 -36.66 -2.52
C SER A 257 12.36 -35.55 -1.76
N PRO A 258 11.65 -34.50 -1.25
CA PRO A 258 12.25 -33.42 -0.46
C PRO A 258 12.25 -33.77 1.04
N CYS A 259 13.43 -34.01 1.60
CA CYS A 259 13.68 -33.96 3.03
C CYS A 259 15.08 -33.37 3.23
N LEU A 260 15.21 -32.46 4.20
CA LEU A 260 16.44 -31.76 4.63
C LEU A 260 16.91 -30.57 3.77
N SER A 261 16.18 -29.44 3.85
CA SER A 261 16.80 -28.11 4.05
C SER A 261 15.95 -27.21 4.96
N PHE A 262 15.16 -27.88 5.79
CA PHE A 262 14.37 -27.32 6.88
C PHE A 262 15.24 -26.66 7.97
N HIS A 263 16.57 -26.79 7.95
CA HIS A 263 17.39 -26.79 9.18
C HIS A 263 17.95 -25.44 9.70
N LEU A 264 17.85 -24.33 8.97
CA LEU A 264 18.36 -23.02 9.43
C LEU A 264 17.28 -21.92 9.51
N LEU A 265 16.23 -22.02 8.68
CA LEU A 265 14.93 -21.49 9.06
C LEU A 265 14.48 -22.17 10.37
N LEU A 266 14.81 -23.46 10.57
CA LEU A 266 14.71 -24.10 11.87
C LEU A 266 15.53 -23.47 12.97
N ILE A 267 16.48 -22.54 12.83
CA ILE A 267 17.23 -22.07 14.03
C ILE A 267 16.60 -20.81 14.62
N PHE A 268 16.07 -19.91 13.80
CA PHE A 268 15.23 -18.81 14.27
C PHE A 268 13.79 -19.26 14.52
N LEU A 269 13.28 -20.15 13.66
CA LEU A 269 12.07 -20.91 13.96
C LEU A 269 12.33 -21.88 15.12
N CYS A 270 13.54 -22.41 15.39
CA CYS A 270 13.85 -23.14 16.65
C CYS A 270 14.11 -22.23 17.81
N ASP A 271 14.39 -20.95 17.72
CA ASP A 271 14.48 -20.14 18.94
C ASP A 271 13.08 -19.70 19.41
N GLN A 272 12.17 -19.49 18.45
CA GLN A 272 10.72 -19.38 18.67
C GLN A 272 10.09 -20.75 19.04
N ILE A 273 10.43 -21.83 18.33
CA ILE A 273 10.01 -23.21 18.63
C ILE A 273 10.72 -23.75 19.87
N ARG A 274 11.90 -23.31 20.32
CA ARG A 274 12.52 -23.72 21.60
C ARG A 274 11.92 -22.95 22.76
N LYS A 275 11.47 -21.71 22.55
CA LYS A 275 10.60 -21.02 23.50
C LYS A 275 9.21 -21.66 23.57
N PHE A 276 8.71 -22.25 22.49
CA PHE A 276 7.49 -23.09 22.49
C PHE A 276 7.73 -24.56 22.93
N ALA A 277 8.91 -25.15 22.72
CA ALA A 277 9.26 -26.55 23.00
C ALA A 277 9.93 -26.74 24.37
N LYS A 278 9.95 -25.66 25.18
CA LYS A 278 9.96 -25.78 26.63
C LYS A 278 8.54 -25.89 27.22
N MET A 279 7.50 -25.96 26.38
CA MET A 279 6.26 -26.64 26.76
C MET A 279 6.43 -28.12 26.44
N THR A 280 6.15 -28.94 27.44
CA THR A 280 6.23 -30.39 27.42
C THR A 280 5.55 -31.00 26.20
N ALA A 281 6.04 -32.17 25.77
CA ALA A 281 5.59 -32.94 24.60
C ALA A 281 4.14 -33.49 24.67
N ASP A 282 3.23 -32.80 25.35
CA ASP A 282 1.82 -33.16 25.52
C ASP A 282 0.82 -32.04 25.16
N GLU A 283 1.27 -30.85 24.72
CA GLU A 283 0.35 -29.78 24.31
C GLU A 283 0.65 -29.27 22.90
N LYS A 284 -0.10 -29.73 21.90
CA LYS A 284 -0.19 -29.03 20.60
C LYS A 284 -0.65 -27.58 20.86
N PRO A 285 -0.09 -26.56 20.18
CA PRO A 285 -0.50 -25.18 20.39
C PRO A 285 -2.00 -25.02 20.13
N TYR A 286 -2.72 -24.52 21.14
CA TYR A 286 -4.15 -24.24 21.07
C TYR A 286 -4.38 -22.87 20.44
N TYR A 287 -5.29 -22.83 19.45
CA TYR A 287 -5.73 -21.62 18.75
C TYR A 287 -7.21 -21.33 19.04
N ASP A 288 -7.61 -20.07 18.96
CA ASP A 288 -9.01 -19.70 19.18
C ASP A 288 -9.88 -20.11 17.98
N CYS A 289 -9.35 -19.91 16.77
CA CYS A 289 -10.01 -20.29 15.54
C CYS A 289 -8.99 -20.72 14.49
N ILE A 290 -9.33 -21.77 13.72
CA ILE A 290 -8.59 -22.17 12.52
C ILE A 290 -9.54 -22.09 11.33
N VAL A 291 -9.08 -21.48 10.24
CA VAL A 291 -9.75 -21.51 8.94
C VAL A 291 -8.96 -22.45 8.03
N LEU A 292 -9.57 -23.56 7.62
CA LEU A 292 -8.97 -24.57 6.75
C LEU A 292 -9.37 -24.36 5.30
N ASN A 293 -8.54 -24.85 4.37
CA ASN A 293 -8.87 -24.95 2.95
C ASN A 293 -9.22 -23.62 2.27
N GLY A 294 -8.72 -22.50 2.77
CA GLY A 294 -8.98 -21.18 2.20
C GLY A 294 -8.09 -20.87 1.01
N THR A 295 -8.64 -20.18 0.02
CA THR A 295 -7.85 -19.43 -0.95
C THR A 295 -7.65 -18.02 -0.39
N VAL A 296 -6.53 -17.79 0.29
CA VAL A 296 -6.23 -16.49 0.90
C VAL A 296 -5.88 -15.49 -0.17
N VAL A 297 -6.54 -14.34 -0.15
CA VAL A 297 -6.33 -13.24 -1.10
C VAL A 297 -5.94 -11.98 -0.33
N THR A 298 -4.79 -11.41 -0.69
CA THR A 298 -4.35 -10.08 -0.24
C THR A 298 -4.36 -9.12 -1.43
N ALA A 299 -4.04 -7.84 -1.20
CA ALA A 299 -3.85 -6.90 -2.31
C ALA A 299 -2.68 -7.27 -3.24
N ALA A 300 -1.77 -8.16 -2.81
CA ALA A 300 -0.60 -8.56 -3.57
C ALA A 300 -0.68 -10.02 -4.08
N ASP A 301 -1.19 -10.95 -3.28
CA ASP A 301 -1.04 -12.38 -3.51
C ASP A 301 -2.37 -13.14 -3.43
N ILE A 302 -2.40 -14.29 -4.10
CA ILE A 302 -3.47 -15.29 -4.02
C ILE A 302 -2.88 -16.69 -3.88
N ALA A 303 -3.17 -17.38 -2.79
CA ALA A 303 -2.66 -18.73 -2.57
C ALA A 303 -3.49 -19.53 -1.54
N CYS A 304 -3.38 -20.84 -1.62
CA CYS A 304 -4.10 -21.76 -0.72
C CYS A 304 -3.38 -21.89 0.62
N TYR A 305 -4.03 -21.44 1.70
CA TYR A 305 -3.49 -21.50 3.06
C TYR A 305 -4.58 -21.90 4.05
N ASP A 306 -4.14 -22.59 5.11
CA ASP A 306 -4.86 -22.64 6.38
C ASP A 306 -4.41 -21.45 7.24
N LEU A 307 -5.31 -20.90 8.03
CA LEU A 307 -5.07 -19.73 8.86
C LEU A 307 -5.36 -20.05 10.33
N ALA A 308 -4.42 -19.74 11.22
CA ALA A 308 -4.62 -19.86 12.66
C ALA A 308 -4.76 -18.49 13.32
N ILE A 309 -5.73 -18.38 14.23
CA ILE A 309 -6.08 -17.15 14.94
C ILE A 309 -5.87 -17.36 16.43
N LYS A 310 -5.24 -16.39 17.08
CA LYS A 310 -5.03 -16.39 18.53
C LYS A 310 -5.03 -14.98 19.08
N ASP A 311 -5.67 -14.78 20.23
CA ASP A 311 -5.74 -13.52 20.96
C ASP A 311 -6.19 -12.35 20.06
N GLY A 312 -7.17 -12.65 19.19
CA GLY A 312 -7.75 -11.70 18.25
C GLY A 312 -6.88 -11.31 17.05
N LYS A 313 -5.74 -11.96 16.84
CA LYS A 313 -4.80 -11.69 15.74
C LYS A 313 -4.62 -12.89 14.82
N ILE A 314 -4.26 -12.60 13.57
CA ILE A 314 -3.75 -13.63 12.66
C ILE A 314 -2.41 -14.09 13.24
N MET A 315 -2.29 -15.37 13.62
CA MET A 315 -1.07 -15.90 14.22
C MET A 315 -0.22 -16.66 13.22
N LEU A 316 -0.84 -17.36 12.27
CA LEU A 316 -0.12 -18.20 11.32
C LEU A 316 -0.89 -18.33 10.01
N LEU A 317 -0.16 -18.29 8.90
CA LEU A 317 -0.58 -18.80 7.59
C LEU A 317 0.26 -20.05 7.31
N ALA A 318 -0.38 -21.20 7.18
CA ALA A 318 0.27 -22.47 6.93
C ALA A 318 -0.21 -23.04 5.58
N PRO A 319 0.63 -23.76 4.82
CA PRO A 319 0.16 -24.38 3.58
C PRO A 319 -1.07 -25.26 3.86
N LYS A 320 -2.01 -25.29 2.91
CA LYS A 320 -3.25 -26.09 3.02
C LYS A 320 -3.00 -27.49 3.58
N GLY A 321 -3.85 -27.92 4.53
CA GLY A 321 -3.83 -29.24 5.16
C GLY A 321 -2.89 -29.37 6.36
N HIS A 322 -2.08 -28.35 6.68
CA HIS A 322 -1.11 -28.43 7.77
C HIS A 322 -1.74 -28.19 9.14
N LEU A 323 -2.94 -27.61 9.20
CA LEU A 323 -3.61 -27.31 10.48
C LEU A 323 -4.76 -28.27 10.84
N GLU A 324 -5.11 -29.24 9.98
CA GLU A 324 -6.29 -30.13 10.14
C GLU A 324 -6.38 -30.83 11.51
N ASN A 325 -5.24 -31.25 12.07
CA ASN A 325 -5.18 -32.00 13.34
C ASN A 325 -4.73 -31.14 14.52
N THR A 326 -4.80 -29.82 14.39
CA THR A 326 -4.39 -28.86 15.42
C THR A 326 -5.58 -28.51 16.31
N PRO A 327 -5.46 -28.58 17.66
CA PRO A 327 -6.54 -28.19 18.55
C PRO A 327 -6.90 -26.71 18.41
N ALA A 328 -8.19 -26.43 18.30
CA ALA A 328 -8.72 -25.07 18.35
C ALA A 328 -10.12 -25.03 18.98
N THR A 329 -10.53 -23.88 19.51
CA THR A 329 -11.90 -23.67 20.00
C THR A 329 -12.91 -23.82 18.86
N ARG A 330 -12.57 -23.27 17.68
CA ARG A 330 -13.40 -23.34 16.47
C ARG A 330 -12.56 -23.70 15.25
N VAL A 331 -13.12 -24.52 14.38
CA VAL A 331 -12.57 -24.82 13.06
C VAL A 331 -13.63 -24.45 12.02
N ILE A 332 -13.23 -23.69 11.01
CA ILE A 332 -14.07 -23.30 9.87
C ILE A 332 -13.43 -23.89 8.62
N ASP A 333 -14.19 -24.69 7.87
CA ASP A 333 -13.77 -25.12 6.54
C ASP A 333 -14.22 -24.07 5.51
N ALA A 334 -13.26 -23.43 4.84
CA ALA A 334 -13.56 -22.47 3.78
C ALA A 334 -13.96 -23.15 2.47
N GLU A 335 -13.78 -24.47 2.32
CA GLU A 335 -14.20 -25.24 1.14
C GLU A 335 -13.63 -24.71 -0.18
N GLY A 336 -12.41 -24.17 -0.15
CA GLY A 336 -11.76 -23.53 -1.30
C GLY A 336 -12.18 -22.08 -1.55
N ALA A 337 -13.09 -21.52 -0.75
CA ALA A 337 -13.54 -20.14 -0.90
C ALA A 337 -12.42 -19.12 -0.69
N TYR A 338 -12.68 -17.90 -1.15
CA TYR A 338 -11.80 -16.78 -0.84
C TYR A 338 -11.87 -16.40 0.63
N VAL A 339 -10.69 -16.25 1.23
CA VAL A 339 -10.48 -15.72 2.57
C VAL A 339 -9.73 -14.40 2.42
N MET A 340 -10.41 -13.29 2.70
CA MET A 340 -9.89 -11.94 2.46
C MET A 340 -9.81 -11.15 3.78
N PRO A 341 -8.94 -10.12 3.88
CA PRO A 341 -9.09 -9.12 4.94
C PRO A 341 -10.52 -8.58 4.98
N GLY A 342 -11.01 -8.29 6.17
CA GLY A 342 -12.31 -7.65 6.33
C GLY A 342 -12.39 -6.33 5.58
N GLY A 343 -13.56 -6.00 5.03
CA GLY A 343 -13.77 -4.75 4.33
C GLY A 343 -13.61 -3.57 5.28
N ILE A 344 -13.02 -2.48 4.78
CA ILE A 344 -12.97 -1.19 5.46
C ILE A 344 -13.81 -0.21 4.64
N ASP A 345 -14.85 0.34 5.25
CA ASP A 345 -15.69 1.35 4.63
C ASP A 345 -15.42 2.71 5.28
N ALA A 346 -14.76 3.60 4.54
CA ALA A 346 -14.28 4.86 5.08
C ALA A 346 -15.19 6.06 4.76
N HIS A 347 -16.45 5.80 4.41
CA HIS A 347 -17.43 6.86 4.17
C HIS A 347 -18.81 6.39 4.65
N VAL A 348 -19.04 6.49 5.97
CA VAL A 348 -20.28 6.03 6.61
C VAL A 348 -20.84 7.12 7.52
N HIS A 349 -22.07 7.55 7.25
CA HIS A 349 -22.79 8.56 8.03
C HIS A 349 -23.78 7.87 8.98
N LEU A 350 -23.50 7.87 10.29
CA LEU A 350 -24.31 7.23 11.33
C LEU A 350 -24.68 8.21 12.43
N ALA A 351 -25.95 8.17 12.88
CA ALA A 351 -26.47 9.05 13.92
C ALA A 351 -26.12 10.54 13.72
N GLU A 352 -26.04 10.98 12.46
CA GLU A 352 -25.71 12.37 12.15
C GLU A 352 -26.88 13.29 12.49
N PRO A 353 -26.60 14.49 13.00
CA PRO A 353 -27.62 15.51 13.14
C PRO A 353 -28.13 15.95 11.76
N PRO A 354 -29.28 16.63 11.69
CA PRO A 354 -29.76 17.24 10.44
C PRO A 354 -28.80 18.34 9.96
N LEU A 355 -27.80 17.98 9.15
CA LEU A 355 -26.79 18.92 8.63
C LEU A 355 -27.31 19.76 7.45
N PHE A 356 -28.28 19.24 6.70
CA PHE A 356 -28.92 19.92 5.58
C PHE A 356 -30.37 19.42 5.40
N GLY A 357 -31.31 20.36 5.27
CA GLY A 357 -32.73 20.05 5.08
C GLY A 357 -33.42 19.43 6.31
N LYS A 358 -34.58 18.80 6.06
CA LYS A 358 -35.36 18.11 7.10
C LYS A 358 -35.07 16.62 7.04
N GLY A 359 -34.26 16.10 7.96
CA GLY A 359 -34.06 14.65 8.04
C GLY A 359 -33.07 14.23 9.09
N ARG A 360 -33.22 13.00 9.58
CA ARG A 360 -32.29 12.35 10.49
C ARG A 360 -31.87 11.01 9.89
N THR A 361 -30.58 10.69 9.94
CA THR A 361 -30.10 9.40 9.43
C THR A 361 -30.82 8.25 10.15
N ALA A 362 -31.27 7.27 9.39
CA ALA A 362 -32.06 6.14 9.88
C ALA A 362 -31.23 5.18 10.74
N ASP A 363 -29.96 4.99 10.37
CA ASP A 363 -29.03 4.15 11.09
C ASP A 363 -28.26 4.91 12.17
N ASP A 364 -28.09 4.22 13.31
CA ASP A 364 -27.15 4.57 14.36
C ASP A 364 -25.93 3.64 14.32
N TYR A 365 -25.03 3.77 15.31
CA TYR A 365 -23.86 2.89 15.40
C TYR A 365 -24.21 1.42 15.67
N THR A 366 -25.38 1.10 16.22
CA THR A 366 -25.84 -0.29 16.39
C THR A 366 -26.26 -0.86 15.04
N THR A 367 -27.19 -0.21 14.35
CA THR A 367 -27.82 -0.76 13.15
C THR A 367 -26.93 -0.64 11.92
N GLY A 368 -26.19 0.46 11.78
CA GLY A 368 -25.24 0.65 10.68
C GLY A 368 -24.07 -0.33 10.73
N THR A 369 -23.47 -0.56 11.90
CA THR A 369 -22.35 -1.53 12.02
C THR A 369 -22.83 -2.98 11.95
N ARG A 370 -24.04 -3.28 12.41
CA ARG A 370 -24.69 -4.58 12.17
C ARG A 370 -24.84 -4.86 10.67
N SER A 371 -25.33 -3.87 9.92
CA SER A 371 -25.43 -3.93 8.46
C SER A 371 -24.04 -4.10 7.80
N ALA A 372 -23.03 -3.38 8.30
CA ALA A 372 -21.64 -3.51 7.83
C ALA A 372 -21.11 -4.94 7.95
N VAL A 373 -21.26 -5.60 9.12
CA VAL A 373 -20.73 -6.96 9.32
C VAL A 373 -21.48 -8.02 8.50
N ALA A 374 -22.79 -7.85 8.29
CA ALA A 374 -23.57 -8.70 7.39
C ALA A 374 -23.09 -8.62 5.93
N GLY A 375 -22.53 -7.47 5.54
CA GLY A 375 -21.92 -7.20 4.25
C GLY A 375 -20.42 -7.47 4.16
N GLY A 376 -19.78 -7.96 5.22
CA GLY A 376 -18.34 -8.28 5.25
C GLY A 376 -17.42 -7.10 5.55
N THR A 377 -17.96 -5.96 5.94
CA THR A 377 -17.18 -4.81 6.41
C THR A 377 -16.92 -4.95 7.92
N THR A 378 -15.64 -5.01 8.31
CA THR A 378 -15.20 -5.23 9.70
C THR A 378 -14.68 -3.96 10.36
N THR A 379 -14.47 -2.89 9.59
CA THR A 379 -14.12 -1.59 10.14
C THR A 379 -14.82 -0.49 9.36
N ILE A 380 -15.40 0.48 10.07
CA ILE A 380 -15.94 1.70 9.45
C ILE A 380 -15.15 2.94 9.87
N VAL A 381 -15.08 3.95 9.02
CA VAL A 381 -14.69 5.30 9.42
C VAL A 381 -15.86 6.22 9.16
N SER A 382 -16.42 6.73 10.25
CA SER A 382 -17.62 7.57 10.24
C SER A 382 -17.28 9.03 10.45
N PHE A 383 -18.24 9.94 10.35
CA PHE A 383 -17.99 11.37 10.48
C PHE A 383 -18.42 11.90 11.83
N ALA A 384 -17.58 12.76 12.41
CA ALA A 384 -17.91 13.62 13.54
C ALA A 384 -18.14 15.03 13.00
N PRO A 385 -19.41 15.46 12.83
CA PRO A 385 -19.72 16.73 12.19
C PRO A 385 -19.66 17.91 13.15
N GLN A 386 -18.83 18.90 12.81
CA GLN A 386 -18.83 20.20 13.46
C GLN A 386 -20.11 20.97 13.08
N ASP A 387 -20.87 21.40 14.08
CA ASP A 387 -21.93 22.39 13.85
C ASP A 387 -21.28 23.74 13.48
N LYS A 388 -21.81 24.42 12.45
CA LYS A 388 -21.19 25.66 11.94
C LYS A 388 -21.06 26.76 13.02
N SER A 389 -21.91 26.74 14.03
CA SER A 389 -21.85 27.67 15.16
C SER A 389 -20.77 27.33 16.21
N GLN A 390 -20.26 26.10 16.22
CA GLN A 390 -19.22 25.65 17.15
C GLN A 390 -17.82 26.10 16.70
N ALA A 391 -17.01 26.54 17.66
CA ALA A 391 -15.62 26.91 17.41
C ALA A 391 -14.65 25.71 17.47
N SER A 392 -15.00 24.64 18.21
CA SER A 392 -14.14 23.48 18.47
C SER A 392 -14.49 22.28 17.59
N LEU A 393 -13.47 21.54 17.15
CA LEU A 393 -13.56 20.22 16.55
C LEU A 393 -13.53 19.10 17.59
N LEU A 394 -12.90 19.33 18.74
CA LEU A 394 -12.84 18.34 19.83
C LEU A 394 -14.22 18.08 20.43
N ASP A 395 -15.06 19.11 20.57
CA ASP A 395 -16.45 18.95 21.04
C ASP A 395 -17.25 18.03 20.12
N ALA A 396 -17.13 18.23 18.80
CA ALA A 396 -17.80 17.39 17.80
C ALA A 396 -17.30 15.94 17.84
N LEU A 397 -15.99 15.74 18.04
CA LEU A 397 -15.40 14.41 18.23
C LEU A 397 -15.92 13.72 19.49
N ASP A 398 -16.00 14.44 20.61
CA ASP A 398 -16.45 13.89 21.90
C ASP A 398 -17.94 13.54 21.87
N GLU A 399 -18.78 14.39 21.27
CA GLU A 399 -20.21 14.10 21.07
C GLU A 399 -20.40 12.83 20.24
N THR A 400 -19.67 12.72 19.12
CA THR A 400 -19.79 11.58 18.21
C THR A 400 -19.25 10.30 18.84
N SER A 401 -18.12 10.39 19.57
CA SER A 401 -17.56 9.27 20.33
C SER A 401 -18.55 8.74 21.37
N GLY A 402 -19.26 9.63 22.05
CA GLY A 402 -20.32 9.26 22.99
C GLY A 402 -21.48 8.50 22.35
N LYS A 403 -21.84 8.81 21.10
CA LYS A 403 -22.89 8.08 20.35
C LYS A 403 -22.46 6.67 19.92
N ALA A 404 -21.17 6.45 19.68
CA ALA A 404 -20.63 5.17 19.22
C ALA A 404 -20.25 4.21 20.35
N ALA A 405 -19.91 4.75 21.53
CA ALA A 405 -19.48 3.98 22.69
C ALA A 405 -20.46 2.85 23.04
N ASP A 406 -19.94 1.62 23.12
CA ASP A 406 -20.68 0.40 23.43
C ASP A 406 -21.87 0.08 22.49
N GLN A 407 -21.95 0.72 21.32
CA GLN A 407 -23.02 0.49 20.35
C GLN A 407 -22.60 -0.40 19.17
N ALA A 408 -21.33 -0.37 18.79
CA ALA A 408 -20.88 -0.94 17.53
C ALA A 408 -20.71 -2.47 17.55
N TYR A 409 -21.04 -3.13 16.43
CA TYR A 409 -20.73 -4.54 16.16
C TYR A 409 -19.33 -4.73 15.57
N CYS A 410 -18.80 -3.71 14.90
CA CYS A 410 -17.49 -3.72 14.27
C CYS A 410 -16.63 -2.54 14.70
N ASP A 411 -15.33 -2.62 14.42
CA ASP A 411 -14.41 -1.56 14.80
C ASP A 411 -14.70 -0.28 14.03
N TYR A 412 -14.42 0.85 14.67
CA TYR A 412 -14.76 2.13 14.08
C TYR A 412 -13.71 3.20 14.38
N SER A 413 -13.67 4.22 13.53
CA SER A 413 -12.92 5.45 13.78
C SER A 413 -13.68 6.65 13.20
N PHE A 414 -13.10 7.85 13.32
CA PHE A 414 -13.76 9.10 12.92
C PHE A 414 -12.92 9.93 11.95
N HIS A 415 -13.59 10.48 10.94
CA HIS A 415 -13.22 11.69 10.23
C HIS A 415 -13.82 12.90 10.95
N LEU A 416 -13.11 14.03 11.02
CA LEU A 416 -13.70 15.28 11.51
C LEU A 416 -14.20 16.11 10.34
N LEU A 417 -15.50 16.40 10.30
CA LEU A 417 -16.07 17.26 9.27
C LEU A 417 -16.02 18.72 9.76
N ILE A 418 -15.37 19.58 8.98
CA ILE A 418 -15.12 20.99 9.31
C ILE A 418 -16.05 21.87 8.48
N SER A 419 -16.96 22.57 9.15
CA SER A 419 -17.88 23.54 8.54
C SER A 419 -17.52 24.99 8.90
N ASN A 420 -16.69 25.18 9.94
CA ASN A 420 -16.24 26.49 10.40
C ASN A 420 -14.78 26.42 10.93
N PRO A 421 -13.77 26.67 10.07
CA PRO A 421 -12.35 26.63 10.45
C PRO A 421 -11.95 27.91 11.19
N THR A 422 -12.45 28.07 12.42
CA THR A 422 -12.00 29.15 13.31
C THR A 422 -10.54 28.96 13.71
N ALA A 423 -9.92 29.99 14.30
CA ALA A 423 -8.57 29.87 14.84
C ALA A 423 -8.44 28.71 15.85
N GLN A 424 -9.46 28.52 16.70
CA GLN A 424 -9.51 27.41 17.64
C GLN A 424 -9.56 26.06 16.92
N ALA A 425 -10.49 25.87 15.97
CA ALA A 425 -10.61 24.64 15.19
C ALA A 425 -9.29 24.27 14.50
N LEU A 426 -8.58 25.25 13.93
CA LEU A 426 -7.31 25.07 13.24
C LEU A 426 -6.15 24.72 14.20
N ASP A 427 -6.16 25.22 15.43
CA ASP A 427 -5.15 24.91 16.45
C ASP A 427 -5.36 23.54 17.12
N GLU A 428 -6.56 22.98 17.04
CA GLU A 428 -6.89 21.66 17.59
C GLU A 428 -6.39 20.48 16.73
N PHE A 429 -5.85 20.70 15.52
CA PHE A 429 -5.37 19.64 14.62
C PHE A 429 -4.30 18.73 15.27
N THR A 430 -3.41 19.30 16.09
CA THR A 430 -2.41 18.52 16.83
C THR A 430 -3.07 17.59 17.85
N LEU A 431 -4.06 18.10 18.59
CA LEU A 431 -4.82 17.32 19.57
C LEU A 431 -5.68 16.23 18.88
N LEU A 432 -6.23 16.51 17.69
CA LEU A 432 -6.91 15.51 16.87
C LEU A 432 -5.97 14.34 16.50
N ARG A 433 -4.72 14.63 16.12
CA ARG A 433 -3.71 13.58 15.88
C ARG A 433 -3.42 12.75 17.13
N GLU A 434 -3.25 13.39 18.29
CA GLU A 434 -3.02 12.70 19.57
C GLU A 434 -4.21 11.79 19.96
N ARG A 435 -5.43 12.20 19.61
CA ARG A 435 -6.65 11.40 19.78
C ARG A 435 -6.83 10.32 18.72
N GLY A 436 -5.91 10.19 17.77
CA GLY A 436 -5.92 9.14 16.76
C GLY A 436 -6.82 9.44 15.55
N VAL A 437 -7.12 10.69 15.27
CA VAL A 437 -7.80 11.13 14.04
C VAL A 437 -6.73 11.52 13.02
N SER A 438 -6.68 10.89 11.85
CA SER A 438 -5.72 11.21 10.76
C SER A 438 -6.38 11.77 9.49
N SER A 439 -7.65 12.15 9.55
CA SER A 439 -8.31 12.78 8.40
C SER A 439 -9.46 13.70 8.78
N VAL A 440 -9.66 14.72 7.95
CA VAL A 440 -10.75 15.72 8.05
C VAL A 440 -11.52 15.79 6.75
N LYS A 441 -12.79 16.20 6.80
CA LYS A 441 -13.69 16.34 5.64
C LYS A 441 -14.16 17.78 5.53
N ILE A 442 -14.15 18.31 4.30
CA ILE A 442 -14.66 19.64 3.97
C ILE A 442 -15.57 19.57 2.74
N TYR A 443 -16.42 20.59 2.58
CA TYR A 443 -17.35 20.72 1.47
C TYR A 443 -17.09 22.01 0.67
N MET A 444 -17.17 21.91 -0.65
CA MET A 444 -17.15 23.05 -1.59
C MET A 444 -18.56 23.50 -2.00
N THR A 445 -19.58 22.90 -1.39
CA THR A 445 -21.01 23.10 -1.65
C THR A 445 -21.81 23.00 -0.34
N TYR A 446 -23.12 23.22 -0.43
CA TYR A 446 -24.07 23.38 0.68
C TYR A 446 -23.75 24.59 1.55
N GLU A 447 -24.57 25.64 1.52
CA GLU A 447 -24.34 26.88 2.30
C GLU A 447 -23.98 26.63 3.78
N ALA A 448 -24.60 25.63 4.42
CA ALA A 448 -24.31 25.26 5.81
C ALA A 448 -22.89 24.68 6.02
N LEU A 449 -22.28 24.03 5.03
CA LEU A 449 -21.01 23.31 5.14
C LEU A 449 -19.89 23.89 4.26
N GLN A 450 -20.25 24.70 3.27
CA GLN A 450 -19.36 25.21 2.23
C GLN A 450 -18.28 26.08 2.86
N LEU A 451 -17.03 25.72 2.55
CA LEU A 451 -15.87 26.56 2.77
C LEU A 451 -15.50 27.29 1.49
N ARG A 452 -15.09 28.56 1.64
CA ARG A 452 -14.48 29.32 0.54
C ARG A 452 -13.03 28.88 0.35
N ASP A 453 -12.48 29.12 -0.84
CA ASP A 453 -11.12 28.70 -1.19
C ASP A 453 -10.06 29.15 -0.17
N ASN A 454 -10.17 30.35 0.40
CA ASN A 454 -9.25 30.82 1.43
C ASN A 454 -9.32 29.97 2.73
N GLN A 455 -10.52 29.56 3.14
CA GLN A 455 -10.72 28.68 4.29
C GLN A 455 -10.26 27.26 4.01
N ILE A 456 -10.40 26.79 2.77
CA ILE A 456 -9.85 25.49 2.33
C ILE A 456 -8.33 25.51 2.44
N LEU A 457 -7.67 26.60 2.01
CA LEU A 457 -6.22 26.75 2.15
C LEU A 457 -5.75 26.74 3.61
N ASP A 458 -6.48 27.41 4.51
CA ASP A 458 -6.17 27.38 5.95
C ASP A 458 -6.22 25.94 6.51
N VAL A 459 -7.25 25.17 6.12
CA VAL A 459 -7.39 23.76 6.50
C VAL A 459 -6.26 22.91 5.91
N LEU A 460 -5.97 23.04 4.61
CA LEU A 460 -4.91 22.28 3.95
C LEU A 460 -3.54 22.54 4.56
N LEU A 461 -3.25 23.79 4.91
CA LEU A 461 -1.98 24.18 5.53
C LEU A 461 -1.80 23.51 6.91
N LYS A 462 -2.84 23.52 7.75
CA LYS A 462 -2.82 22.84 9.06
C LYS A 462 -2.81 21.32 8.94
N ALA A 463 -3.55 20.77 7.97
CA ALA A 463 -3.60 19.34 7.69
C ALA A 463 -2.21 18.81 7.29
N ARG A 464 -1.53 19.52 6.38
CA ARG A 464 -0.15 19.21 5.97
C ARG A 464 0.82 19.22 7.15
N ALA A 465 0.77 20.25 7.99
CA ALA A 465 1.67 20.38 9.13
C ALA A 465 1.52 19.25 10.16
N THR A 466 0.32 18.69 10.28
CA THR A 466 0.01 17.65 11.28
C THR A 466 -0.05 16.23 10.68
N GLY A 467 0.11 16.08 9.37
CA GLY A 467 0.01 14.79 8.66
C GLY A 467 -1.42 14.23 8.66
N ILE A 468 -2.42 15.11 8.64
CA ILE A 468 -3.85 14.78 8.47
C ILE A 468 -4.17 14.82 6.98
N THR A 469 -4.87 13.79 6.47
CA THR A 469 -5.37 13.77 5.09
C THR A 469 -6.67 14.57 4.98
N THR A 470 -6.77 15.47 4.00
CA THR A 470 -8.00 16.25 3.76
C THR A 470 -8.88 15.57 2.71
N MET A 471 -10.12 15.27 3.08
CA MET A 471 -11.17 14.74 2.22
C MET A 471 -12.05 15.89 1.72
N ILE A 472 -12.34 15.94 0.43
CA ILE A 472 -13.04 17.08 -0.19
C ILE A 472 -14.25 16.58 -0.97
N HIS A 473 -15.44 16.99 -0.56
CA HIS A 473 -16.64 16.91 -1.39
C HIS A 473 -16.60 18.06 -2.42
N ALA A 474 -16.35 17.70 -3.67
CA ALA A 474 -16.06 18.65 -4.74
C ALA A 474 -17.23 18.79 -5.72
N GLU A 475 -18.19 19.67 -5.39
CA GLU A 475 -19.18 20.21 -6.33
C GLU A 475 -19.17 21.74 -6.19
N ASN A 476 -19.44 22.48 -7.28
CA ASN A 476 -19.51 23.94 -7.22
C ASN A 476 -20.85 24.39 -6.59
N GLY A 477 -20.81 24.87 -5.33
CA GLY A 477 -21.99 25.31 -4.58
C GLY A 477 -22.75 26.47 -5.24
N ASP A 478 -22.05 27.51 -5.69
CA ASP A 478 -22.68 28.70 -6.26
C ASP A 478 -23.45 28.36 -7.57
N VAL A 479 -22.86 27.49 -8.40
CA VAL A 479 -23.49 27.01 -9.63
C VAL A 479 -24.65 26.08 -9.32
N LEU A 480 -24.56 25.24 -8.28
CA LEU A 480 -25.67 24.41 -7.81
C LEU A 480 -26.86 25.29 -7.37
N ASP A 481 -26.63 26.32 -6.57
CA ASP A 481 -27.70 27.21 -6.11
C ASP A 481 -28.36 27.93 -7.29
N TRP A 482 -27.54 28.41 -8.23
CA TRP A 482 -28.04 29.01 -9.45
C TRP A 482 -28.89 28.03 -10.28
N MET A 483 -28.40 26.81 -10.53
CA MET A 483 -29.10 25.77 -11.28
C MET A 483 -30.41 25.36 -10.60
N THR A 484 -30.38 25.20 -9.27
CA THR A 484 -31.56 24.89 -8.46
C THR A 484 -32.62 25.96 -8.62
N LYS A 485 -32.24 27.24 -8.53
CA LYS A 485 -33.15 28.36 -8.77
C LYS A 485 -33.75 28.33 -10.18
N GLN A 486 -32.96 28.03 -11.21
CA GLN A 486 -33.49 27.95 -12.59
C GLN A 486 -34.54 26.84 -12.76
N LEU A 487 -34.39 25.73 -12.03
CA LEU A 487 -35.36 24.63 -12.03
C LEU A 487 -36.62 24.97 -11.24
N GLU A 488 -36.47 25.61 -10.07
CA GLU A 488 -37.56 26.10 -9.23
C GLU A 488 -38.43 27.13 -9.96
N ASP A 489 -37.82 28.11 -10.64
CA ASP A 489 -38.50 29.15 -11.42
C ASP A 489 -39.33 28.56 -12.59
N ARG A 490 -39.03 27.32 -13.00
CA ARG A 490 -39.76 26.55 -14.04
C ARG A 490 -40.69 25.48 -13.47
N HIS A 491 -40.84 25.42 -12.15
CA HIS A 491 -41.60 24.40 -11.43
C HIS A 491 -41.15 22.95 -11.72
N LEU A 492 -39.86 22.76 -12.00
CA LEU A 492 -39.24 21.44 -12.21
C LEU A 492 -38.74 20.89 -10.86
N LEU A 493 -39.67 20.36 -10.05
CA LEU A 493 -39.44 20.06 -8.63
C LEU A 493 -39.27 18.56 -8.29
N ALA A 494 -39.65 17.65 -9.20
CA ALA A 494 -39.58 16.21 -9.00
C ALA A 494 -38.14 15.67 -8.75
N PRO A 495 -37.97 14.51 -8.08
CA PRO A 495 -36.66 13.95 -7.71
C PRO A 495 -35.64 13.89 -8.86
N LYS A 496 -36.05 13.58 -10.09
CA LYS A 496 -35.15 13.53 -11.26
C LYS A 496 -34.40 14.83 -11.57
N TYR A 497 -34.96 15.97 -11.19
CA TYR A 497 -34.31 17.26 -11.43
C TYR A 497 -33.13 17.50 -10.48
N HIS A 498 -32.98 16.67 -9.45
CA HIS A 498 -31.77 16.60 -8.62
C HIS A 498 -30.49 16.35 -9.44
N ALA A 499 -30.52 15.42 -10.39
CA ALA A 499 -29.39 15.21 -11.29
C ALA A 499 -29.17 16.42 -12.23
N THR A 500 -30.26 17.10 -12.59
CA THR A 500 -30.21 18.26 -13.48
C THR A 500 -29.65 19.50 -12.81
N SER A 501 -29.86 19.66 -11.49
CA SER A 501 -29.27 20.78 -10.74
C SER A 501 -27.76 20.63 -10.56
N ARG A 502 -27.23 19.42 -10.76
CA ARG A 502 -25.83 19.05 -10.55
C ARG A 502 -25.21 18.31 -11.73
N PRO A 503 -25.15 18.92 -12.93
CA PRO A 503 -24.51 18.29 -14.06
C PRO A 503 -23.04 18.02 -13.78
N GLN A 504 -22.46 17.02 -14.45
CA GLN A 504 -21.10 16.53 -14.20
C GLN A 504 -20.02 17.64 -14.17
N ILE A 505 -20.23 18.73 -14.93
CA ILE A 505 -19.30 19.86 -14.97
C ILE A 505 -19.08 20.52 -13.60
N LEU A 506 -20.09 20.56 -12.71
CA LEU A 506 -19.95 21.13 -11.36
C LEU A 506 -18.96 20.32 -10.51
N GLU A 507 -18.98 18.99 -10.67
CA GLU A 507 -18.06 18.10 -9.97
C GLU A 507 -16.65 18.23 -10.54
N SER A 508 -16.51 18.22 -11.87
CA SER A 508 -15.19 18.28 -12.51
C SER A 508 -14.48 19.64 -12.32
N GLU A 509 -15.21 20.76 -12.31
CA GLU A 509 -14.66 22.08 -12.02
C GLU A 509 -14.15 22.16 -10.58
N ALA A 510 -15.01 21.79 -9.61
CA ALA A 510 -14.65 21.83 -8.21
C ALA A 510 -13.51 20.85 -7.89
N THR A 511 -13.47 19.69 -8.53
CA THR A 511 -12.36 18.73 -8.44
C THR A 511 -11.06 19.34 -8.93
N ASN A 512 -11.07 20.00 -10.09
CA ASN A 512 -9.90 20.67 -10.63
C ASN A 512 -9.43 21.80 -9.70
N ARG A 513 -10.36 22.59 -9.16
CA ARG A 513 -10.05 23.66 -8.20
C ARG A 513 -9.48 23.13 -6.89
N ALA A 514 -10.07 22.08 -6.32
CA ALA A 514 -9.54 21.41 -5.13
C ALA A 514 -8.11 20.90 -5.33
N ILE A 515 -7.82 20.29 -6.49
CA ILE A 515 -6.48 19.84 -6.86
C ILE A 515 -5.51 21.02 -6.96
N ALA A 516 -5.91 22.14 -7.59
CA ALA A 516 -5.07 23.32 -7.68
C ALA A 516 -4.74 23.91 -6.29
N LEU A 517 -5.70 23.92 -5.36
CA LEU A 517 -5.48 24.36 -3.98
C LEU A 517 -4.57 23.39 -3.21
N GLY A 518 -4.75 22.07 -3.41
CA GLY A 518 -3.88 21.04 -2.83
C GLY A 518 -2.44 21.12 -3.35
N GLU A 519 -2.27 21.33 -4.66
CA GLU A 519 -0.98 21.55 -5.32
C GLU A 519 -0.29 22.81 -4.79
N LEU A 520 -1.03 23.91 -4.58
CA LEU A 520 -0.50 25.15 -4.01
C LEU A 520 0.16 24.94 -2.63
N ILE A 521 -0.46 24.11 -1.79
CA ILE A 521 0.02 23.86 -0.42
C ILE A 521 0.97 22.67 -0.36
N ASP A 522 1.09 21.88 -1.42
CA ASP A 522 1.75 20.57 -1.42
C ASP A 522 1.14 19.67 -0.31
N ALA A 523 -0.19 19.62 -0.29
CA ALA A 523 -0.97 18.85 0.68
C ALA A 523 -1.62 17.61 0.02
N PRO A 524 -1.56 16.43 0.66
CA PRO A 524 -2.29 15.26 0.20
C PRO A 524 -3.80 15.46 0.36
N ILE A 525 -4.56 15.23 -0.72
CA ILE A 525 -6.01 15.34 -0.73
C ILE A 525 -6.68 14.05 -1.23
N LEU A 526 -7.87 13.76 -0.72
CA LEU A 526 -8.77 12.76 -1.26
C LEU A 526 -10.03 13.44 -1.80
N ILE A 527 -10.32 13.25 -3.09
CA ILE A 527 -11.62 13.62 -3.65
C ILE A 527 -12.59 12.48 -3.36
N VAL A 528 -13.61 12.74 -2.54
CA VAL A 528 -14.57 11.70 -2.11
C VAL A 528 -15.66 11.45 -3.15
N HIS A 529 -16.30 10.26 -3.06
CA HIS A 529 -17.50 9.85 -3.81
C HIS A 529 -17.57 10.38 -5.26
N VAL A 530 -16.47 10.23 -6.01
CA VAL A 530 -16.35 10.68 -7.39
C VAL A 530 -17.29 9.86 -8.26
N SER A 531 -18.12 10.57 -9.03
CA SER A 531 -19.22 9.99 -9.80
C SER A 531 -19.12 10.25 -11.30
N SER A 532 -18.36 11.26 -11.70
CA SER A 532 -18.20 11.67 -13.10
C SER A 532 -16.90 11.15 -13.71
N PRO A 533 -16.94 10.56 -14.93
CA PRO A 533 -15.75 10.28 -15.71
C PRO A 533 -14.87 11.53 -15.97
N ALA A 534 -15.48 12.70 -16.13
CA ALA A 534 -14.74 13.95 -16.34
C ALA A 534 -13.94 14.36 -15.09
N ALA A 535 -14.52 14.21 -13.89
CA ALA A 535 -13.79 14.42 -12.64
C ALA A 535 -12.66 13.38 -12.47
N ALA A 536 -12.92 12.11 -12.81
CA ALA A 536 -11.92 11.05 -12.79
C ALA A 536 -10.73 11.34 -13.73
N GLU A 537 -10.97 11.89 -14.93
CA GLU A 537 -9.91 12.31 -15.85
C GLU A 537 -9.02 13.41 -15.25
N VAL A 538 -9.63 14.42 -14.61
CA VAL A 538 -8.90 15.50 -13.93
C VAL A 538 -8.00 14.93 -12.84
N ILE A 539 -8.53 14.02 -12.01
CA ILE A 539 -7.77 13.32 -10.96
C ILE A 539 -6.61 12.54 -11.57
N ARG A 540 -6.88 11.75 -12.62
CA ARG A 540 -5.84 10.93 -13.26
C ARG A 540 -4.70 11.77 -13.82
N ARG A 541 -5.03 12.92 -14.41
CA ARG A 541 -4.03 13.88 -14.90
C ARG A 541 -3.16 14.41 -13.76
N ALA A 542 -3.75 14.71 -12.60
CA ALA A 542 -3.00 15.15 -11.42
C ALA A 542 -2.07 14.04 -10.89
N GLN A 543 -2.57 12.81 -10.78
CA GLN A 543 -1.78 11.65 -10.37
C GLN A 543 -0.63 11.35 -11.34
N THR A 544 -0.84 11.54 -12.65
CA THR A 544 0.21 11.35 -13.67
C THR A 544 1.35 12.36 -13.52
N LYS A 545 1.08 13.55 -12.96
CA LYS A 545 2.10 14.54 -12.60
C LYS A 545 2.84 14.20 -11.30
N GLY A 546 2.44 13.16 -10.58
CA GLY A 546 2.99 12.79 -9.28
C GLY A 546 2.42 13.57 -8.09
N LEU A 547 1.32 14.31 -8.29
CA LEU A 547 0.66 15.01 -7.18
C LEU A 547 0.00 14.00 -6.21
N PRO A 548 0.01 14.26 -4.89
CA PRO A 548 -0.56 13.37 -3.88
C PRO A 548 -2.10 13.47 -3.83
N VAL A 549 -2.75 13.18 -4.96
CA VAL A 549 -4.20 13.22 -5.15
C VAL A 549 -4.75 11.80 -5.16
N TYR A 550 -5.56 11.50 -4.17
CA TYR A 550 -6.29 10.24 -4.05
C TYR A 550 -7.75 10.46 -4.44
N ALA A 551 -8.45 9.36 -4.76
CA ALA A 551 -9.88 9.43 -5.02
C ALA A 551 -10.64 8.23 -4.48
N GLU A 552 -11.90 8.47 -4.16
CA GLU A 552 -12.87 7.48 -3.76
C GLU A 552 -14.04 7.49 -4.75
N THR A 553 -14.62 6.33 -5.03
CA THR A 553 -15.95 6.22 -5.65
C THR A 553 -16.82 5.27 -4.83
N CYS A 554 -18.07 5.07 -5.25
CA CYS A 554 -19.08 4.33 -4.50
C CYS A 554 -19.97 3.46 -5.42
N PRO A 555 -20.55 2.35 -4.91
CA PRO A 555 -21.38 1.44 -5.70
C PRO A 555 -22.56 2.10 -6.43
N GLN A 556 -23.17 3.15 -5.88
CA GLN A 556 -24.25 3.87 -6.55
C GLN A 556 -23.82 4.43 -7.92
N TYR A 557 -22.55 4.76 -8.12
CA TYR A 557 -22.01 5.24 -9.39
C TYR A 557 -21.58 4.12 -10.34
N LEU A 558 -21.69 2.86 -9.91
CA LEU A 558 -21.44 1.67 -10.72
C LEU A 558 -22.75 0.98 -11.13
N PHE A 559 -23.84 1.22 -10.39
CA PHE A 559 -25.07 0.43 -10.52
C PHE A 559 -26.36 1.25 -10.61
N LEU A 560 -26.35 2.54 -10.28
CA LEU A 560 -27.52 3.41 -10.43
C LEU A 560 -27.27 4.43 -11.54
N THR A 561 -28.35 4.83 -12.21
CA THR A 561 -28.31 5.87 -13.24
C THR A 561 -29.36 6.93 -12.96
N ARG A 562 -29.37 7.96 -13.79
CA ARG A 562 -30.42 8.97 -13.81
C ARG A 562 -31.82 8.36 -13.99
N GLU A 563 -31.95 7.23 -14.67
CA GLU A 563 -33.23 6.51 -14.80
C GLU A 563 -33.78 6.07 -13.44
N ASP A 564 -32.91 5.74 -12.47
CA ASP A 564 -33.33 5.39 -11.12
C ASP A 564 -33.91 6.57 -10.33
N LEU A 565 -33.58 7.80 -10.75
CA LEU A 565 -34.15 9.05 -10.21
C LEU A 565 -35.47 9.45 -10.89
N ASP A 566 -35.76 8.94 -12.10
CA ASP A 566 -37.00 9.21 -12.86
C ASP A 566 -38.03 8.08 -12.72
N LYS A 567 -38.11 7.48 -11.53
CA LYS A 567 -39.16 6.51 -11.20
C LYS A 567 -40.49 7.21 -10.93
N PRO A 568 -41.64 6.55 -11.16
CA PRO A 568 -42.96 7.15 -10.99
C PRO A 568 -43.19 7.80 -9.61
N GLY A 569 -43.86 8.95 -9.62
CA GLY A 569 -44.16 9.70 -8.41
C GLY A 569 -42.91 10.13 -7.67
N PHE A 570 -42.80 9.72 -6.41
CA PHE A 570 -41.68 10.09 -5.53
C PHE A 570 -40.66 8.96 -5.33
N GLU A 571 -40.83 7.82 -6.00
CA GLU A 571 -39.96 6.63 -5.84
C GLU A 571 -38.49 6.92 -6.16
N GLY A 572 -38.22 7.85 -7.07
CA GLY A 572 -36.85 8.28 -7.40
C GLY A 572 -36.08 8.87 -6.22
N ALA A 573 -36.77 9.36 -5.17
CA ALA A 573 -36.15 9.91 -3.97
C ALA A 573 -35.29 8.89 -3.20
N LYS A 574 -35.56 7.60 -3.36
CA LYS A 574 -34.75 6.50 -2.81
C LYS A 574 -33.29 6.51 -3.33
N CYS A 575 -33.07 7.04 -4.53
CA CYS A 575 -31.76 7.10 -5.17
C CYS A 575 -31.11 8.48 -5.10
N VAL A 576 -31.72 9.45 -4.42
CA VAL A 576 -31.19 10.81 -4.27
C VAL A 576 -30.01 10.80 -3.29
N CYS A 577 -28.81 11.03 -3.84
CA CYS A 577 -27.55 11.28 -3.14
C CYS A 577 -26.74 12.37 -3.87
N SER A 578 -25.57 12.73 -3.31
CA SER A 578 -24.74 13.82 -3.82
C SER A 578 -23.26 13.48 -3.82
N PRO A 579 -22.57 13.51 -4.97
CA PRO A 579 -23.10 13.78 -6.30
C PRO A 579 -24.19 12.76 -6.74
N PRO A 580 -25.08 13.11 -7.68
CA PRO A 580 -26.18 12.24 -8.08
C PRO A 580 -25.71 11.09 -9.01
N PRO A 581 -26.47 9.98 -9.09
CA PRO A 581 -26.32 8.99 -10.17
C PRO A 581 -26.29 9.66 -11.55
N ARG A 582 -25.36 9.21 -12.42
CA ARG A 582 -25.07 9.82 -13.73
C ARG A 582 -25.92 9.24 -14.87
N GLU A 583 -25.70 9.71 -16.10
CA GLU A 583 -26.66 9.55 -17.21
C GLU A 583 -26.88 8.09 -17.62
N GLY A 584 -25.84 7.26 -17.62
CA GLY A 584 -26.03 5.86 -18.01
C GLY A 584 -24.78 4.98 -17.93
N SER A 585 -24.84 3.82 -18.58
CA SER A 585 -23.78 2.79 -18.53
C SER A 585 -22.42 3.27 -19.04
N VAL A 586 -22.36 4.24 -19.95
CA VAL A 586 -21.09 4.84 -20.40
C VAL A 586 -20.37 5.53 -19.25
N ASP A 587 -21.11 6.20 -18.35
CA ASP A 587 -20.52 6.80 -17.15
C ASP A 587 -20.00 5.70 -16.22
N HIS A 588 -20.77 4.60 -16.03
CA HIS A 588 -20.32 3.45 -15.25
C HIS A 588 -19.01 2.87 -15.76
N GLU A 589 -18.85 2.75 -17.08
CA GLU A 589 -17.59 2.25 -17.69
C GLU A 589 -16.40 3.15 -17.39
N GLY A 590 -16.60 4.48 -17.35
CA GLY A 590 -15.58 5.43 -16.91
C GLY A 590 -15.17 5.20 -15.45
N ILE A 591 -16.14 4.96 -14.57
CA ILE A 591 -15.87 4.69 -13.15
C ILE A 591 -15.19 3.33 -12.96
N TRP A 592 -15.66 2.27 -13.64
CA TRP A 592 -15.00 0.95 -13.61
C TRP A 592 -13.56 1.02 -14.11
N THR A 593 -13.31 1.78 -15.18
CA THR A 593 -11.95 2.01 -15.70
C THR A 593 -11.07 2.66 -14.63
N GLY A 594 -11.59 3.66 -13.92
CA GLY A 594 -10.89 4.31 -12.81
C GLY A 594 -10.56 3.37 -11.65
N LEU A 595 -11.43 2.40 -11.35
CA LEU A 595 -11.17 1.38 -10.33
C LEU A 595 -10.06 0.43 -10.77
N GLN A 596 -10.07 0.02 -12.03
CA GLN A 596 -9.09 -0.92 -12.58
C GLN A 596 -7.69 -0.30 -12.71
N ASN A 597 -7.60 0.96 -13.13
CA ASN A 597 -6.32 1.61 -13.46
C ASN A 597 -5.66 2.38 -12.29
N GLY A 598 -6.29 2.35 -11.11
CA GLY A 598 -5.79 3.01 -9.89
C GLY A 598 -6.12 4.50 -9.78
N THR A 599 -6.98 5.05 -10.64
CA THR A 599 -7.48 6.43 -10.46
C THR A 599 -8.22 6.56 -9.14
N PHE A 600 -9.10 5.60 -8.84
CA PHE A 600 -9.70 5.46 -7.52
C PHE A 600 -8.77 4.65 -6.62
N THR A 601 -8.42 5.26 -5.49
CA THR A 601 -7.60 4.67 -4.45
C THR A 601 -8.43 3.74 -3.57
N ILE A 602 -9.69 4.11 -3.31
CA ILE A 602 -10.60 3.36 -2.42
C ILE A 602 -12.02 3.28 -2.99
N LEU A 603 -12.79 2.30 -2.51
CA LEU A 603 -14.21 2.12 -2.80
C LEU A 603 -15.00 2.06 -1.48
N SER A 604 -15.77 3.11 -1.18
CA SER A 604 -16.59 3.23 0.04
C SER A 604 -18.08 3.25 -0.32
N SER A 605 -18.98 3.16 0.66
CA SER A 605 -20.43 3.18 0.39
C SER A 605 -21.04 4.57 0.30
N ASP A 606 -20.49 5.57 1.00
CA ASP A 606 -21.19 6.83 1.30
C ASP A 606 -22.57 6.54 1.94
N HIS A 607 -22.57 5.59 2.87
CA HIS A 607 -23.80 5.12 3.50
C HIS A 607 -24.41 6.22 4.36
N CYS A 608 -25.54 6.75 3.92
CA CYS A 608 -26.29 7.81 4.61
C CYS A 608 -27.79 7.58 4.43
N PRO A 609 -28.39 6.61 5.14
CA PRO A 609 -29.77 6.21 4.92
C PRO A 609 -30.75 7.15 5.61
N PHE A 610 -31.89 7.37 4.97
CA PHE A 610 -33.05 8.07 5.54
C PHE A 610 -34.29 7.23 5.26
N ILE A 611 -35.21 7.08 6.22
CA ILE A 611 -36.48 6.37 6.01
C ILE A 611 -37.22 7.00 4.83
N TYR A 612 -37.66 6.19 3.86
CA TYR A 612 -38.41 6.66 2.71
C TYR A 612 -39.81 7.10 3.13
N ASP A 613 -40.58 6.21 3.76
CA ASP A 613 -41.97 6.43 4.16
C ASP A 613 -42.11 7.18 5.50
N ASN A 614 -41.43 8.32 5.63
CA ASN A 614 -41.56 9.22 6.78
C ASN A 614 -41.69 10.67 6.31
N ALA A 615 -42.83 11.29 6.63
CA ALA A 615 -43.20 12.64 6.19
C ALA A 615 -42.65 13.78 7.07
N GLU A 616 -41.97 13.46 8.18
CA GLU A 616 -41.42 14.48 9.11
C GLU A 616 -39.90 14.55 9.03
N MET A 617 -39.24 13.38 9.05
CA MET A 617 -37.79 13.25 9.21
C MET A 617 -37.14 12.33 8.16
N GLY A 618 -37.91 11.86 7.17
CA GLY A 618 -37.43 10.98 6.11
C GLY A 618 -37.44 11.60 4.72
N LYS A 619 -37.31 10.79 3.67
CA LYS A 619 -37.34 11.24 2.28
C LYS A 619 -38.64 11.97 1.95
N LYS A 620 -39.78 11.44 2.40
CA LYS A 620 -41.11 12.05 2.18
C LYS A 620 -41.34 13.36 2.93
N ALA A 621 -40.41 13.82 3.80
CA ALA A 621 -40.47 15.16 4.38
C ALA A 621 -40.39 16.30 3.35
N ALA A 622 -39.94 15.98 2.12
CA ALA A 622 -39.95 16.90 0.99
C ALA A 622 -41.32 17.05 0.32
N ILE A 623 -42.33 16.25 0.71
CA ILE A 623 -43.70 16.33 0.22
C ILE A 623 -44.49 17.23 1.17
N THR A 624 -45.07 18.31 0.64
CA THR A 624 -45.92 19.25 1.39
C THR A 624 -47.20 19.52 0.62
N PRO A 625 -48.23 20.16 1.22
CA PRO A 625 -49.40 20.61 0.48
C PRO A 625 -49.06 21.49 -0.75
N GLU A 626 -48.00 22.28 -0.65
CA GLU A 626 -47.48 23.13 -1.74
C GLU A 626 -46.70 22.32 -2.79
N HIS A 627 -46.13 21.18 -2.39
CA HIS A 627 -45.31 20.30 -3.23
C HIS A 627 -45.78 18.83 -3.13
N PRO A 628 -46.96 18.49 -3.67
CA PRO A 628 -47.55 17.14 -3.51
C PRO A 628 -46.74 16.03 -4.20
N ASN A 629 -45.88 16.37 -5.16
CA ASN A 629 -44.96 15.43 -5.83
C ASN A 629 -43.54 15.48 -5.24
N GLY A 630 -43.36 16.17 -4.11
CA GLY A 630 -42.07 16.43 -3.50
C GLY A 630 -41.28 17.54 -4.18
N HIS A 631 -40.34 18.11 -3.44
CA HIS A 631 -39.40 19.12 -3.92
C HIS A 631 -37.96 18.63 -3.75
N PHE A 632 -37.24 18.39 -4.86
CA PHE A 632 -35.96 17.68 -4.86
C PHE A 632 -34.92 18.29 -3.89
N LYS A 633 -34.85 19.62 -3.82
CA LYS A 633 -33.96 20.35 -2.90
C LYS A 633 -34.12 19.98 -1.42
N TYR A 634 -35.33 19.62 -1.00
CA TYR A 634 -35.62 19.29 0.40
C TYR A 634 -35.55 17.80 0.70
N ILE A 635 -35.28 16.96 -0.30
CA ILE A 635 -35.07 15.52 -0.09
C ILE A 635 -33.74 15.35 0.66
N PRO A 636 -33.70 14.71 1.83
CA PRO A 636 -32.46 14.33 2.48
C PRO A 636 -31.58 13.51 1.53
N ASN A 637 -30.33 13.94 1.35
CA ASN A 637 -29.41 13.33 0.40
C ASN A 637 -28.63 12.19 1.03
N GLY A 638 -28.66 11.01 0.41
CA GLY A 638 -27.96 9.83 0.89
C GLY A 638 -28.72 8.53 0.62
N CYS A 639 -27.99 7.42 0.53
CA CYS A 639 -28.53 6.10 0.26
C CYS A 639 -27.95 5.05 1.24
N PRO A 640 -28.69 3.99 1.59
CA PRO A 640 -28.10 2.81 2.23
C PRO A 640 -27.19 2.06 1.25
N GLY A 641 -26.14 1.40 1.76
CA GLY A 641 -25.10 0.80 0.91
C GLY A 641 -23.97 0.06 1.64
N VAL A 642 -23.79 0.26 2.96
CA VAL A 642 -22.68 -0.35 3.71
C VAL A 642 -22.66 -1.89 3.61
N GLU A 643 -23.83 -2.53 3.63
CA GLU A 643 -23.98 -3.97 3.55
C GLU A 643 -23.83 -4.53 2.13
N THR A 644 -24.27 -3.78 1.12
CA THR A 644 -24.26 -4.25 -0.26
C THR A 644 -22.95 -3.93 -0.99
N ARG A 645 -22.11 -3.03 -0.44
CA ARG A 645 -20.87 -2.52 -1.08
C ARG A 645 -19.98 -3.62 -1.64
N LEU A 646 -19.61 -4.58 -0.79
CA LEU A 646 -18.70 -5.65 -1.17
C LEU A 646 -19.36 -6.66 -2.11
N ALA A 647 -20.57 -7.11 -1.77
CA ALA A 647 -21.29 -8.13 -2.54
C ALA A 647 -21.62 -7.68 -3.97
N LEU A 648 -22.09 -6.43 -4.15
CA LEU A 648 -22.35 -5.85 -5.47
C LEU A 648 -21.07 -5.81 -6.32
N THR A 649 -19.99 -5.31 -5.74
CA THR A 649 -18.71 -5.13 -6.45
C THR A 649 -18.08 -6.47 -6.81
N MET A 650 -18.09 -7.43 -5.88
CA MET A 650 -17.57 -8.78 -6.11
C MET A 650 -18.40 -9.53 -7.17
N SER A 651 -19.73 -9.44 -7.09
CA SER A 651 -20.65 -10.10 -8.04
C SER A 651 -20.56 -9.53 -9.45
N ALA A 652 -20.15 -8.27 -9.61
CA ALA A 652 -19.94 -7.67 -10.92
C ALA A 652 -18.78 -8.34 -11.69
N ASN A 653 -17.84 -8.98 -10.98
CA ASN A 653 -16.71 -9.71 -11.57
C ASN A 653 -15.88 -8.87 -12.57
N ARG A 654 -15.70 -7.58 -12.25
CA ARG A 654 -14.97 -6.60 -13.07
C ARG A 654 -13.55 -6.33 -12.58
N LEU A 655 -13.20 -6.81 -11.38
CA LEU A 655 -11.92 -6.61 -10.72
C LEU A 655 -11.27 -7.97 -10.47
N THR A 656 -9.94 -8.03 -10.51
CA THR A 656 -9.23 -9.19 -9.96
C THR A 656 -9.47 -9.27 -8.45
N PRO A 657 -9.41 -10.47 -7.82
CA PRO A 657 -9.56 -10.58 -6.38
C PRO A 657 -8.57 -9.70 -5.59
N GLN A 658 -7.33 -9.60 -6.06
CA GLN A 658 -6.32 -8.72 -5.46
C GLN A 658 -6.73 -7.25 -5.55
N LYS A 659 -7.21 -6.78 -6.71
CA LYS A 659 -7.66 -5.40 -6.88
C LYS A 659 -8.88 -5.08 -6.03
N PHE A 660 -9.77 -6.06 -5.87
CA PHE A 660 -10.91 -5.95 -4.95
C PHE A 660 -10.44 -5.74 -3.50
N VAL A 661 -9.53 -6.58 -2.99
CA VAL A 661 -8.93 -6.42 -1.64
C VAL A 661 -8.18 -5.08 -1.51
N GLU A 662 -7.45 -4.70 -2.55
CA GLU A 662 -6.73 -3.43 -2.62
C GLU A 662 -7.68 -2.25 -2.37
N LEU A 663 -8.77 -2.13 -3.13
CA LEU A 663 -9.71 -1.01 -3.09
C LEU A 663 -10.60 -0.99 -1.85
N THR A 664 -10.93 -2.17 -1.30
CA THR A 664 -11.97 -2.31 -0.27
C THR A 664 -11.44 -2.54 1.15
N SER A 665 -10.15 -2.87 1.29
CA SER A 665 -9.52 -3.17 2.59
C SER A 665 -8.13 -2.55 2.72
N SER A 666 -7.18 -2.92 1.85
CA SER A 666 -5.77 -2.54 2.05
C SER A 666 -5.49 -1.06 1.81
N ASN A 667 -6.03 -0.45 0.74
CA ASN A 667 -5.84 0.98 0.48
C ASN A 667 -6.58 1.86 1.49
N PRO A 668 -7.84 1.60 1.87
CA PRO A 668 -8.45 2.34 2.97
C PRO A 668 -7.61 2.27 4.26
N ALA A 669 -7.06 1.10 4.59
CA ALA A 669 -6.20 0.95 5.77
C ALA A 669 -4.93 1.81 5.66
N LYS A 670 -4.25 1.76 4.51
CA LYS A 670 -3.03 2.54 4.25
C LYS A 670 -3.31 4.04 4.24
N LEU A 671 -4.38 4.46 3.56
CA LEU A 671 -4.74 5.86 3.41
C LEU A 671 -5.06 6.52 4.74
N TYR A 672 -5.76 5.81 5.61
CA TYR A 672 -6.25 6.34 6.87
C TYR A 672 -5.45 5.90 8.08
N GLY A 673 -4.28 5.27 7.92
CA GLY A 673 -3.37 4.93 9.03
C GLY A 673 -3.89 3.82 9.94
N LEU A 674 -4.59 2.84 9.38
CA LEU A 674 -4.99 1.59 10.05
C LEU A 674 -4.08 0.41 9.68
N TYR A 675 -3.28 0.54 8.61
CA TYR A 675 -2.38 -0.52 8.15
C TYR A 675 -1.10 -0.57 9.01
N PRO A 676 -0.55 -1.77 9.32
CA PRO A 676 -1.01 -3.10 8.93
C PRO A 676 -1.96 -3.79 9.94
N GLN A 677 -2.40 -3.09 10.99
CA GLN A 677 -3.33 -3.67 11.98
C GLN A 677 -4.63 -4.13 11.31
N LYS A 678 -5.18 -3.30 10.40
CA LYS A 678 -6.35 -3.62 9.56
C LYS A 678 -5.97 -3.72 8.09
N GLY A 679 -6.84 -4.36 7.30
CA GLY A 679 -6.72 -4.43 5.84
C GLY A 679 -5.59 -5.33 5.34
N ALA A 680 -5.07 -6.21 6.19
CA ALA A 680 -4.01 -7.16 5.89
C ALA A 680 -4.21 -8.47 6.68
N LEU A 681 -3.43 -9.50 6.34
CA LEU A 681 -3.43 -10.81 7.00
C LEU A 681 -2.00 -11.18 7.44
N ILE A 682 -1.33 -10.29 8.17
CA ILE A 682 0.09 -10.45 8.54
C ILE A 682 0.20 -11.16 9.90
N PRO A 683 0.85 -12.34 9.98
CA PRO A 683 1.05 -13.06 11.23
C PRO A 683 1.66 -12.21 12.36
N GLY A 684 1.08 -12.28 13.55
CA GLY A 684 1.50 -11.58 14.76
C GLY A 684 1.16 -10.09 14.79
N ILE A 685 0.73 -9.50 13.66
CA ILE A 685 0.56 -8.05 13.52
C ILE A 685 -0.92 -7.71 13.29
N SER A 686 -1.52 -8.25 12.24
CA SER A 686 -2.88 -7.90 11.83
C SER A 686 -3.92 -8.48 12.77
N ASP A 687 -4.95 -7.68 13.07
CA ASP A 687 -6.15 -8.17 13.73
C ASP A 687 -6.80 -9.23 12.83
N ALA A 688 -7.39 -10.26 13.44
CA ALA A 688 -8.07 -11.32 12.73
C ALA A 688 -9.46 -10.89 12.23
N ASP A 689 -9.46 -9.83 11.43
CA ASP A 689 -10.62 -9.28 10.73
C ASP A 689 -10.63 -9.84 9.31
N LEU A 690 -11.52 -10.78 9.03
CA LEU A 690 -11.55 -11.49 7.76
C LEU A 690 -12.96 -11.80 7.29
N VAL A 691 -13.11 -11.92 5.97
CA VAL A 691 -14.32 -12.38 5.31
C VAL A 691 -14.02 -13.68 4.59
N ILE A 692 -14.85 -14.68 4.84
CA ILE A 692 -14.88 -15.93 4.07
C ILE A 692 -16.10 -15.84 3.16
N TRP A 693 -15.85 -15.87 1.85
CA TRP A 693 -16.90 -15.83 0.82
C TRP A 693 -17.51 -17.23 0.61
N TYR A 694 -18.51 -17.35 -0.26
CA TYR A 694 -18.90 -18.66 -0.76
C TYR A 694 -17.93 -19.14 -1.84
N PRO A 695 -17.64 -20.44 -1.93
CA PRO A 695 -17.03 -21.00 -3.12
C PRO A 695 -17.83 -20.60 -4.37
N PRO A 696 -17.20 -20.33 -5.54
CA PRO A 696 -17.87 -19.77 -6.72
C PRO A 696 -19.13 -20.50 -7.22
N THR A 697 -19.31 -21.77 -6.87
CA THR A 697 -20.47 -22.60 -7.26
C THR A 697 -21.39 -22.99 -6.10
N ALA A 698 -21.11 -22.51 -4.89
CA ALA A 698 -21.84 -22.90 -3.68
C ALA A 698 -23.01 -21.97 -3.34
N ILE A 699 -23.18 -20.88 -4.09
CA ILE A 699 -24.28 -19.93 -3.93
C ILE A 699 -24.91 -19.63 -5.29
N ASP A 700 -26.22 -19.85 -5.39
CA ASP A 700 -26.98 -19.46 -6.57
C ASP A 700 -27.18 -17.94 -6.59
N PRO A 701 -27.14 -17.28 -7.77
CA PRO A 701 -27.44 -15.87 -7.87
C PRO A 701 -28.85 -15.55 -7.35
N PHE A 702 -28.95 -14.49 -6.55
CA PHE A 702 -30.20 -14.08 -5.91
C PHE A 702 -30.39 -12.56 -5.97
N PRO A 703 -31.64 -12.07 -6.01
CA PRO A 703 -31.92 -10.64 -5.96
C PRO A 703 -31.69 -10.10 -4.54
N ILE A 704 -31.06 -8.93 -4.44
CA ILE A 704 -31.06 -8.16 -3.19
C ILE A 704 -32.51 -7.76 -2.88
N SER A 705 -32.90 -7.92 -1.61
CA SER A 705 -34.16 -7.38 -1.11
C SER A 705 -33.99 -6.73 0.25
N ASN A 706 -34.67 -5.62 0.48
CA ASN A 706 -34.57 -4.85 1.72
C ASN A 706 -34.86 -5.70 2.97
N SER A 707 -35.77 -6.66 2.87
CA SER A 707 -36.14 -7.55 3.99
C SER A 707 -34.98 -8.42 4.48
N ASN A 708 -33.96 -8.60 3.65
CA ASN A 708 -32.79 -9.44 3.94
C ASN A 708 -31.57 -8.60 4.38
N LEU A 709 -31.72 -7.27 4.44
CA LEU A 709 -30.68 -6.35 4.90
C LEU A 709 -30.88 -6.00 6.37
N HIS A 710 -29.79 -5.64 7.04
CA HIS A 710 -29.70 -5.51 8.48
C HIS A 710 -29.53 -4.05 8.95
N HIS A 711 -29.80 -3.09 8.06
CA HIS A 711 -29.94 -1.66 8.39
C HIS A 711 -31.32 -1.33 8.99
N ASN A 712 -31.54 -0.07 9.40
CA ASN A 712 -32.79 0.43 9.97
C ASN A 712 -33.59 1.31 9.00
N VAL A 713 -33.57 0.98 7.71
CA VAL A 713 -34.29 1.71 6.65
C VAL A 713 -35.23 0.79 5.88
N ASP A 714 -36.31 1.37 5.36
CA ASP A 714 -37.46 0.70 4.72
C ASP A 714 -37.27 0.46 3.22
N TYR A 715 -36.08 0.71 2.67
CA TYR A 715 -35.75 0.41 1.28
C TYR A 715 -34.24 0.23 1.08
N THR A 716 -33.88 -0.33 -0.07
CA THR A 716 -32.52 -0.25 -0.63
C THR A 716 -32.60 0.27 -2.07
N PRO A 717 -31.66 1.13 -2.52
CA PRO A 717 -31.64 1.56 -3.91
C PRO A 717 -31.28 0.40 -4.87
N PHE A 718 -30.80 -0.73 -4.33
CA PHE A 718 -30.38 -1.90 -5.08
C PHE A 718 -31.43 -3.03 -5.09
N GLU A 719 -32.69 -2.72 -4.74
CA GLU A 719 -33.78 -3.70 -4.72
C GLU A 719 -33.89 -4.42 -6.07
N GLY A 720 -33.95 -5.76 -6.03
CA GLY A 720 -34.04 -6.62 -7.20
C GLY A 720 -32.73 -6.81 -7.97
N LYS A 721 -31.64 -6.09 -7.66
CA LYS A 721 -30.35 -6.32 -8.33
C LYS A 721 -29.79 -7.68 -7.94
N THR A 722 -29.44 -8.49 -8.94
CA THR A 722 -28.91 -9.83 -8.72
C THR A 722 -27.45 -9.78 -8.29
N VAL A 723 -27.12 -10.50 -7.22
CA VAL A 723 -25.77 -10.77 -6.74
C VAL A 723 -25.49 -12.26 -6.79
N SER A 724 -24.23 -12.63 -7.03
CA SER A 724 -23.74 -14.01 -7.12
C SER A 724 -22.71 -14.33 -6.03
N GLN A 725 -22.44 -13.37 -5.14
CA GLN A 725 -21.54 -13.52 -4.00
C GLN A 725 -22.07 -12.77 -2.79
N TRP A 726 -21.80 -13.32 -1.60
CA TRP A 726 -22.08 -12.71 -0.30
C TRP A 726 -21.08 -13.26 0.73
N PRO A 727 -20.76 -12.53 1.81
CA PRO A 727 -20.04 -13.10 2.95
C PRO A 727 -20.75 -14.35 3.49
N ARG A 728 -20.04 -15.48 3.53
CA ARG A 728 -20.47 -16.68 4.25
C ARG A 728 -20.20 -16.50 5.74
N TYR A 729 -18.98 -16.06 6.06
CA TYR A 729 -18.58 -15.66 7.41
C TYR A 729 -17.91 -14.29 7.41
N THR A 730 -18.17 -13.51 8.46
CA THR A 730 -17.40 -12.31 8.80
C THR A 730 -16.84 -12.49 10.20
N LEU A 731 -15.54 -12.30 10.36
CA LEU A 731 -14.85 -12.38 11.63
C LEU A 731 -14.25 -11.01 11.99
N ILE A 732 -14.30 -10.67 13.28
CA ILE A 732 -13.68 -9.47 13.84
C ILE A 732 -12.84 -9.89 15.04
N ARG A 733 -11.54 -9.62 14.98
CA ARG A 733 -10.54 -10.09 15.94
C ARG A 733 -10.77 -11.57 16.29
N GLY A 734 -10.95 -12.40 15.27
CA GLY A 734 -11.10 -13.85 15.40
C GLY A 734 -12.47 -14.36 15.83
N GLN A 735 -13.39 -13.48 16.24
CA GLN A 735 -14.74 -13.88 16.58
C GLN A 735 -15.64 -13.82 15.35
N VAL A 736 -16.36 -14.90 15.07
CA VAL A 736 -17.41 -14.91 14.04
C VAL A 736 -18.54 -13.99 14.51
N VAL A 737 -18.80 -12.93 13.74
CA VAL A 737 -19.89 -11.97 14.00
C VAL A 737 -21.04 -12.10 13.01
N TRP A 738 -20.78 -12.72 11.86
CA TRP A 738 -21.75 -13.08 10.84
C TRP A 738 -21.53 -14.51 10.38
N ASP A 739 -22.60 -15.29 10.34
CA ASP A 739 -22.64 -16.68 9.89
C ASP A 739 -23.92 -16.89 9.06
N ARG A 740 -23.83 -16.69 7.74
CA ARG A 740 -25.00 -16.69 6.86
C ARG A 740 -25.73 -18.03 6.86
N ASP A 741 -24.98 -19.13 6.96
CA ASP A 741 -25.54 -20.49 6.93
C ASP A 741 -26.32 -20.82 8.22
N HIS A 742 -26.05 -20.11 9.32
CA HIS A 742 -26.67 -20.34 10.63
C HIS A 742 -27.52 -19.15 11.13
N GLY A 743 -28.20 -18.46 10.21
CA GLY A 743 -29.20 -17.45 10.56
C GLY A 743 -28.67 -16.01 10.67
N GLY A 744 -27.43 -15.75 10.26
CA GLY A 744 -26.89 -14.40 10.05
C GLY A 744 -26.11 -13.84 11.23
N ILE A 745 -26.60 -12.75 11.84
CA ILE A 745 -25.86 -12.01 12.88
C ILE A 745 -25.71 -12.85 14.14
N VAL A 746 -24.47 -13.17 14.50
CA VAL A 746 -24.10 -13.87 15.74
C VAL A 746 -23.23 -13.02 16.67
N GLY A 747 -22.70 -11.90 16.16
CA GLY A 747 -21.94 -10.93 16.94
C GLY A 747 -22.79 -10.19 17.96
N GLN A 748 -22.14 -9.56 18.94
CA GLN A 748 -22.80 -8.80 20.00
C GLN A 748 -22.60 -7.30 19.83
N LYS A 749 -23.64 -6.54 20.14
CA LYS A 749 -23.57 -5.08 20.29
C LYS A 749 -22.50 -4.71 21.32
N GLY A 750 -21.69 -3.70 21.01
CA GLY A 750 -20.62 -3.21 21.88
C GLY A 750 -19.32 -4.00 21.77
N TYR A 751 -19.24 -5.00 20.87
CA TYR A 751 -17.98 -5.69 20.60
C TYR A 751 -17.00 -4.82 19.79
N GLY A 752 -17.50 -3.93 18.94
CA GLY A 752 -16.67 -3.01 18.17
C GLY A 752 -15.98 -1.97 19.06
N GLN A 753 -14.72 -1.68 18.79
CA GLN A 753 -13.94 -0.69 19.55
C GLN A 753 -13.45 0.46 18.66
N PHE A 754 -13.22 1.61 19.28
CA PHE A 754 -12.59 2.74 18.62
C PHE A 754 -11.12 2.42 18.29
N ILE A 755 -10.74 2.60 17.03
CA ILE A 755 -9.37 2.41 16.56
C ILE A 755 -8.72 3.77 16.33
N LYS A 756 -7.64 4.03 17.08
CA LYS A 756 -6.75 5.17 16.86
C LYS A 756 -5.97 4.96 15.58
N ARG A 757 -5.85 6.03 14.78
CA ARG A 757 -5.22 5.99 13.46
C ARG A 757 -3.88 6.70 13.44
N ASP A 758 -2.90 6.01 12.88
CA ASP A 758 -1.58 6.52 12.57
C ASP A 758 -1.61 7.41 11.32
N ARG A 759 -0.42 7.83 10.86
CA ARG A 759 -0.28 8.59 9.62
C ARG A 759 -0.57 7.70 8.41
N SER A 760 -1.01 8.33 7.32
CA SER A 760 -1.22 7.67 6.04
C SER A 760 0.08 7.08 5.50
N CYS A 761 0.06 5.83 5.04
CA CYS A 761 1.18 5.20 4.35
C CYS A 761 1.44 5.75 2.94
N PHE A 762 0.50 6.54 2.38
CA PHE A 762 0.66 7.15 1.06
C PHE A 762 1.36 8.53 1.11
N THR A 763 1.58 9.10 2.29
CA THR A 763 2.24 10.40 2.42
C THR A 763 3.77 10.28 2.43
N ALA A 764 4.45 11.21 1.75
CA ALA A 764 5.91 11.25 1.73
C ALA A 764 6.48 11.49 3.15
N PRO A 765 7.70 10.99 3.47
CA PRO A 765 8.13 10.84 4.87
C PRO A 765 8.30 12.12 5.68
N ASN A 766 8.38 13.32 5.10
CA ASN A 766 8.33 14.58 5.85
C ASN A 766 8.06 15.74 4.89
N PRO A 767 6.92 16.45 5.00
CA PRO A 767 6.80 17.73 4.29
C PRO A 767 7.87 18.66 4.86
N VAL A 768 8.81 19.10 4.01
CA VAL A 768 9.64 20.28 4.32
C VAL A 768 8.68 21.36 4.81
N PRO A 769 8.97 22.09 5.91
CA PRO A 769 8.11 23.17 6.38
C PRO A 769 7.73 24.04 5.20
N TRP A 770 6.41 24.29 5.06
CA TRP A 770 5.94 25.15 3.98
C TRP A 770 6.67 26.49 4.13
N SER A 771 7.46 26.86 3.13
CA SER A 771 8.32 28.04 3.16
C SER A 771 7.86 29.00 2.07
N VAL A 772 7.60 30.24 2.49
CA VAL A 772 7.29 31.35 1.57
C VAL A 772 8.44 31.57 0.57
N GLU A 773 9.68 31.25 0.95
CA GLU A 773 10.86 31.45 0.10
C GLU A 773 11.00 30.39 -1.02
N ASN A 774 10.34 29.25 -0.88
CA ASN A 774 10.32 28.17 -1.89
C ASN A 774 9.15 28.32 -2.87
N PHE A 775 8.42 29.44 -2.79
CA PHE A 775 7.26 29.74 -3.63
C PHE A 775 7.63 30.65 -4.81
#